data_AF-A0A0G1I2G4-F1
#
_entry.id   AF-A0A0G1I2G4-F1
#
_cell.length_a   1.000
_cell.length_b   1.000
_cell.length_c   1.000
_cell.angle_alpha   90.00
_cell.angle_beta   90.00
_cell.angle_gamma   90.00
#
_symmetry.space_group_name_H-M   'P 1'
#
loop_
_entity.id
_entity.type
_entity.pdbx_description
1 polymer ?
#
loop_
_entity_poly.entity_id
_entity_poly.type
_entity_poly.pdbx_seq_one_letter_code
_entity_poly.pdbx_strand_id
1 'polypeptide(L)'
;MKKYFIIFFLFLFLIPAAALAFDYNPNNIISDFELKDKNAMSLSAIQSFLEAHDSVLADLTFDVNGATQTAAQIIYNSAQEHIISPKFILTKLDQEQCLIRSCSYLSDPKRLQKALDWACGFGVCTGCDLNSPQVLKYKGFAKQVDAVAGVQNDYILKVNLSYIFGTGDTFTTKDGYQITPENQATANLYTYTPYRGGPEGIGGNYLFAKLWEQYWGNQNYPDGTVLRDDDGGYWLLDGGVRRRYGTQTAFLSFHNPEDAVPVGDTVLTSYTEGAAIQFPNYSLVRDENGDIYLLVDDRKRKIEDAETFRKLGFNPEEVENVSSAQIAFYRNAVPITSSAIYPQGALFQEEGGGQIYWVQNGFKYKVATEVLAINYGGLTPMPAPAAELANYFDGGNQKVKDGKLLKSPDGLIYFVSKGALRLIPTPSDFVSLFGDNKWDTIKQVSQDVINLHAIGEPLKASAYERNSGQAAANNPAPTPPTPIVYKTLWVASEVPPVFLTTKSYSVKLTFKNKGSDSWPAGGVYAKLESFGSTAKLPDAIPVGINAIFNFSLQLTTAGKQTLVFKVYTKDGQYIAGSMYQTEVSVIAPVYQAEIVKSNLPVAVKNKWSRVNITITLKNTGREVWTRRKTGLKLLTGTNGISPFYDSSDWVSKDVAAVALQPAQTQIKPGESAVFQFTLKTKGLAKGVYPFRLSLWMSDKNELIYLNNNDFYTGEIRVDE
;
A
#
# COMPACT_ATOMS: atom_id res chain seq x y z
N MET A 1 33.55 26.44 -68.95
CA MET A 1 33.76 26.03 -67.54
C MET A 1 33.20 27.09 -66.61
N LYS A 2 32.03 26.86 -66.01
CA LYS A 2 31.57 27.49 -64.75
C LYS A 2 30.69 26.46 -64.03
N LYS A 3 31.15 25.99 -62.87
CA LYS A 3 30.41 25.08 -61.99
C LYS A 3 29.46 25.93 -61.13
N TYR A 4 28.19 25.59 -61.06
CA TYR A 4 27.25 26.16 -60.11
C TYR A 4 27.00 25.15 -58.99
N PHE A 5 27.23 25.60 -57.76
CA PHE A 5 27.01 24.89 -56.51
C PHE A 5 25.55 25.12 -56.10
N ILE A 6 24.74 24.05 -55.97
CA ILE A 6 23.39 24.12 -55.41
C ILE A 6 23.49 23.65 -53.95
N ILE A 7 23.21 24.55 -53.02
CA ILE A 7 23.15 24.30 -51.58
C ILE A 7 21.74 23.74 -51.28
N PHE A 8 21.69 22.51 -50.78
CA PHE A 8 20.46 21.86 -50.32
C PHE A 8 20.29 22.11 -48.82
N PHE A 9 19.23 22.83 -48.44
CA PHE A 9 18.87 23.07 -47.04
C PHE A 9 18.27 21.78 -46.45
N LEU A 10 18.99 21.12 -45.54
CA LEU A 10 18.52 19.95 -44.82
C LEU A 10 17.65 20.41 -43.64
N PHE A 11 16.34 20.25 -43.74
CA PHE A 11 15.42 20.36 -42.59
C PHE A 11 15.63 19.14 -41.68
N LEU A 12 16.28 19.35 -40.53
CA LEU A 12 16.33 18.36 -39.45
C LEU A 12 14.96 18.32 -38.76
N PHE A 13 14.19 17.26 -39.00
CA PHE A 13 13.13 16.84 -38.09
C PHE A 13 13.77 16.07 -36.93
N LEU A 14 13.95 16.75 -35.80
CA LEU A 14 14.26 16.12 -34.51
C LEU A 14 13.01 15.38 -34.02
N ILE A 15 13.07 14.05 -33.98
CA ILE A 15 12.10 13.21 -33.27
C ILE A 15 12.63 13.06 -31.84
N PRO A 16 11.89 13.45 -30.78
CA PRO A 16 12.34 13.29 -29.40
C PRO A 16 12.34 11.81 -29.01
N ALA A 17 13.46 11.34 -28.47
CA ALA A 17 13.57 10.03 -27.83
C ALA A 17 12.86 10.06 -26.47
N ALA A 18 11.88 9.18 -26.26
CA ALA A 18 11.23 9.02 -24.96
C ALA A 18 12.15 8.22 -24.00
N ALA A 19 12.68 8.89 -22.98
CA ALA A 19 13.33 8.26 -21.83
C ALA A 19 12.31 7.45 -21.01
N LEU A 20 12.66 6.24 -20.56
CA LEU A 20 11.78 5.52 -19.62
C LEU A 20 12.00 6.04 -18.20
N ALA A 21 10.89 6.56 -17.67
CA ALA A 21 10.83 7.64 -16.70
C ALA A 21 10.90 7.16 -15.25
N PHE A 22 11.40 8.04 -14.37
CA PHE A 22 10.97 8.15 -12.98
C PHE A 22 9.46 7.84 -12.88
N ASP A 23 9.09 6.75 -12.20
CA ASP A 23 7.69 6.32 -12.05
C ASP A 23 6.99 7.24 -11.05
N TYR A 24 6.51 8.35 -11.60
CA TYR A 24 5.86 9.38 -10.83
C TYR A 24 4.40 9.03 -10.64
N ASN A 25 4.04 8.48 -9.47
CA ASN A 25 2.64 8.43 -9.05
C ASN A 25 2.25 9.80 -8.46
N PRO A 26 1.46 10.63 -9.16
CA PRO A 26 1.11 11.95 -8.68
C PRO A 26 0.04 11.90 -7.56
N ASN A 27 -0.58 10.74 -7.32
CA ASN A 27 -1.57 10.54 -6.26
C ASN A 27 -0.93 10.00 -4.96
N ASN A 28 0.31 9.52 -5.02
CA ASN A 28 1.05 8.97 -3.88
C ASN A 28 2.54 9.22 -4.05
N ILE A 29 2.98 10.41 -3.63
CA ILE A 29 4.34 10.90 -3.87
C ILE A 29 5.29 10.42 -2.78
N ILE A 30 4.86 10.59 -1.53
CA ILE A 30 5.47 10.03 -0.32
C ILE A 30 4.33 9.63 0.61
N SER A 31 4.61 8.69 1.50
CA SER A 31 3.67 8.26 2.53
C SER A 31 3.62 9.22 3.73
N ASP A 32 2.53 9.14 4.50
CA ASP A 32 2.40 9.85 5.78
C ASP A 32 3.51 9.46 6.78
N PHE A 33 3.97 8.21 6.73
CA PHE A 33 5.08 7.74 7.54
C PHE A 33 6.38 8.44 7.16
N GLU A 34 6.70 8.49 5.86
CA GLU A 34 7.89 9.16 5.35
C GLU A 34 7.92 10.65 5.67
N LEU A 35 6.76 11.32 5.66
CA LEU A 35 6.63 12.72 6.09
C LEU A 35 6.83 12.89 7.60
N LYS A 36 6.30 11.97 8.42
CA LYS A 36 6.27 12.09 9.90
C LYS A 36 7.45 11.46 10.62
N ASP A 37 8.34 10.76 9.91
CA ASP A 37 9.51 10.11 10.52
C ASP A 37 10.58 11.13 10.91
N LYS A 38 10.35 11.87 11.99
CA LYS A 38 11.31 12.83 12.54
C LYS A 38 12.66 12.20 12.92
N ASN A 39 12.72 10.88 13.07
CA ASN A 39 13.94 10.15 13.43
C ASN A 39 14.64 9.55 12.20
N ALA A 40 14.19 9.85 10.98
CA ALA A 40 14.75 9.30 9.74
C ALA A 40 16.25 9.58 9.57
N MET A 41 16.77 10.62 10.24
CA MET A 41 18.19 10.98 10.28
C MET A 41 18.56 11.54 11.66
N SER A 42 19.71 11.14 12.20
CA SER A 42 20.33 11.83 13.34
C SER A 42 20.91 13.17 12.91
N LEU A 43 21.22 14.05 13.87
CA LEU A 43 21.98 15.29 13.61
C LEU A 43 23.27 15.03 12.80
N SER A 44 24.04 14.01 13.22
CA SER A 44 25.28 13.64 12.52
C SER A 44 25.01 13.14 11.11
N ALA A 45 23.97 12.35 10.89
CA ALA A 45 23.61 11.87 9.56
C ALA A 45 23.17 13.01 8.63
N ILE A 46 22.49 14.04 9.16
CA ILE A 46 22.14 15.25 8.38
C ILE A 46 23.41 15.99 7.98
N GLN A 47 24.35 16.19 8.91
CA GLN A 47 25.63 16.84 8.62
C GLN A 47 26.42 16.07 7.55
N SER A 48 26.59 14.76 7.72
CA SER A 48 27.30 13.92 6.74
C SER A 48 26.60 13.88 5.38
N PHE A 49 25.27 13.95 5.34
CA PHE A 49 24.52 14.06 4.08
C PHE A 49 24.84 15.36 3.34
N LEU A 50 24.90 16.50 4.05
CA LEU A 50 25.25 17.79 3.46
C LEU A 50 26.67 17.78 2.90
N GLU A 51 27.62 17.25 3.67
CA GLU A 51 29.03 17.12 3.27
C GLU A 51 29.19 16.22 2.04
N ALA A 52 28.53 15.06 2.02
CA ALA A 52 28.61 14.11 0.91
C ALA A 52 28.03 14.63 -0.41
N HIS A 53 27.21 15.68 -0.37
CA HIS A 53 26.60 16.30 -1.55
C HIS A 53 27.28 17.63 -1.94
N ASP A 54 28.42 17.96 -1.32
CA ASP A 54 29.09 19.24 -1.48
C ASP A 54 28.11 20.43 -1.29
N SER A 55 27.18 20.27 -0.34
CA SER A 55 26.13 21.25 -0.09
C SER A 55 26.72 22.53 0.48
N VAL A 56 26.29 23.68 -0.04
CA VAL A 56 26.63 24.99 0.54
C VAL A 56 26.21 25.12 2.01
N LEU A 57 25.29 24.28 2.51
CA LEU A 57 24.83 24.29 3.89
C LEU A 57 25.78 23.57 4.86
N ALA A 58 26.68 22.71 4.36
CA ALA A 58 27.54 21.88 5.19
C ALA A 58 28.39 22.70 6.18
N ASP A 59 28.88 23.85 5.72
CA ASP A 59 29.79 24.72 6.49
C ASP A 59 29.11 25.95 7.11
N LEU A 60 27.81 26.16 6.85
CA LEU A 60 27.12 27.38 7.27
C LEU A 60 26.59 27.30 8.71
N THR A 61 26.69 28.44 9.40
CA THR A 61 26.12 28.66 10.73
C THR A 61 25.22 29.88 10.76
N PHE A 62 24.25 29.88 11.67
CA PHE A 62 23.23 30.90 11.80
C PHE A 62 23.02 31.27 13.26
N ASP A 63 22.72 32.54 13.52
CA ASP A 63 22.22 32.99 14.83
C ASP A 63 20.74 32.63 14.97
N VAL A 64 20.42 31.81 15.96
CA VAL A 64 19.05 31.45 16.32
C VAL A 64 18.87 31.80 17.79
N ASN A 65 18.16 32.91 18.05
CA ASN A 65 17.88 33.43 19.39
C ASN A 65 19.16 33.68 20.23
N GLY A 66 20.22 34.19 19.60
CA GLY A 66 21.49 34.49 20.26
C GLY A 66 22.42 33.27 20.44
N ALA A 67 22.07 32.12 19.88
CA ALA A 67 22.91 30.93 19.84
C ALA A 67 23.32 30.60 18.40
N THR A 68 24.61 30.38 18.17
CA THR A 68 25.12 29.91 16.87
C THR A 68 24.77 28.43 16.67
N GLN A 69 24.07 28.11 15.58
CA GLN A 69 23.70 26.75 15.20
C GLN A 69 24.14 26.45 13.75
N THR A 70 24.54 25.20 13.48
CA THR A 70 24.81 24.74 12.10
C THR A 70 23.50 24.54 11.33
N ALA A 71 23.56 24.50 9.99
CA ALA A 71 22.40 24.15 9.17
C ALA A 71 21.79 22.79 9.56
N ALA A 72 22.64 21.78 9.78
CA ALA A 72 22.22 20.45 10.21
C ALA A 72 21.48 20.47 11.56
N GLN A 73 21.95 21.29 12.51
CA GLN A 73 21.32 21.45 13.82
C GLN A 73 19.93 22.08 13.71
N ILE A 74 19.77 23.08 12.86
CA ILE A 74 18.49 23.76 12.62
C ILE A 74 17.48 22.79 11.99
N ILE A 75 17.90 22.03 10.97
CA ILE A 75 17.08 21.00 10.32
C ILE A 75 16.65 19.94 11.33
N TYR A 76 17.59 19.43 12.12
CA TYR A 76 17.30 18.43 13.15
C TYR A 76 16.32 18.96 14.19
N ASN A 77 16.55 20.15 14.73
CA ASN A 77 15.71 20.76 15.75
C ASN A 77 14.28 20.96 15.26
N SER A 78 14.12 21.54 14.07
CA SER A 78 12.81 21.77 13.46
C SER A 78 12.07 20.45 13.15
N ALA A 79 12.78 19.44 12.63
CA ALA A 79 12.23 18.10 12.45
C ALA A 79 11.71 17.51 13.78
N GLN A 80 12.48 17.66 14.86
CA GLN A 80 12.09 17.17 16.18
C GLN A 80 10.88 17.90 16.75
N GLU A 81 10.86 19.23 16.65
CA GLU A 81 9.83 20.12 17.17
C GLU A 81 8.48 19.88 16.47
N HIS A 82 8.49 19.77 15.15
CA HIS A 82 7.26 19.65 14.36
C HIS A 82 6.86 18.22 14.01
N ILE A 83 7.63 17.21 14.43
CA ILE A 83 7.38 15.81 14.10
C ILE A 83 7.33 15.62 12.58
N ILE A 84 8.36 16.11 11.90
CA ILE A 84 8.54 16.03 10.45
C ILE A 84 9.89 15.42 10.13
N SER A 85 9.93 14.64 9.05
CA SER A 85 11.14 13.97 8.59
C SER A 85 12.23 14.94 8.15
N PRO A 86 13.47 14.80 8.66
CA PRO A 86 14.62 15.54 8.12
C PRO A 86 14.80 15.32 6.62
N LYS A 87 14.49 14.11 6.11
CA LYS A 87 14.55 13.78 4.68
C LYS A 87 13.62 14.68 3.85
N PHE A 88 12.41 14.95 4.36
CA PHE A 88 11.46 15.85 3.72
C PHE A 88 11.99 17.29 3.68
N ILE A 89 12.52 17.78 4.80
CA ILE A 89 13.09 19.14 4.87
C ILE A 89 14.26 19.28 3.89
N LEU A 90 15.18 18.32 3.84
CA LEU A 90 16.31 18.30 2.91
C LEU A 90 15.84 18.29 1.45
N THR A 91 14.87 17.44 1.09
CA THR A 91 14.30 17.41 -0.26
C THR A 91 13.62 18.74 -0.62
N LYS A 92 12.91 19.38 0.32
CA LYS A 92 12.32 20.71 0.11
C LYS A 92 13.38 21.80 -0.12
N LEU A 93 14.44 21.83 0.68
CA LEU A 93 15.54 22.78 0.52
C LEU A 93 16.21 22.66 -0.86
N ASP A 94 16.32 21.43 -1.38
CA ASP A 94 16.87 21.22 -2.72
C ASP A 94 15.89 21.55 -3.84
N GLN A 95 14.62 21.15 -3.68
CA GLN A 95 13.56 21.45 -4.65
C GLN A 95 13.40 22.96 -4.86
N GLU A 96 13.47 23.75 -3.79
CA GLU A 96 13.13 25.18 -3.82
C GLU A 96 14.32 26.06 -4.22
N GLN A 97 15.53 25.73 -3.77
CA GLN A 97 16.70 26.61 -3.95
C GLN A 97 17.98 25.87 -4.41
N CYS A 98 17.92 24.55 -4.66
CA CYS A 98 19.10 23.70 -4.91
C CYS A 98 20.17 23.75 -3.80
N LEU A 99 19.77 23.94 -2.53
CA LEU A 99 20.76 24.14 -1.46
C LEU A 99 21.54 22.86 -1.13
N ILE A 100 21.05 21.68 -1.52
CA ILE A 100 21.76 20.41 -1.31
C ILE A 100 22.73 20.16 -2.47
N ARG A 101 22.25 20.22 -3.71
CA ARG A 101 23.06 19.96 -4.91
C ARG A 101 23.93 21.14 -5.38
N SER A 102 23.94 22.25 -4.63
CA SER A 102 24.79 23.42 -4.85
C SER A 102 24.74 23.98 -6.28
N CYS A 103 23.56 24.40 -6.75
CA CYS A 103 23.41 25.03 -8.07
C CYS A 103 24.39 26.21 -8.25
N SER A 104 25.00 26.32 -9.44
CA SER A 104 26.12 27.24 -9.73
C SER A 104 25.89 28.71 -9.35
N TYR A 105 24.64 29.17 -9.39
CA TYR A 105 24.27 30.54 -9.03
C TYR A 105 24.51 30.88 -7.56
N LEU A 106 24.63 29.87 -6.68
CA LEU A 106 24.89 30.02 -5.25
C LEU A 106 26.33 30.48 -4.95
N SER A 107 27.22 30.47 -5.96
CA SER A 107 28.55 31.07 -5.85
C SER A 107 28.53 32.61 -5.71
N ASP A 108 27.43 33.26 -6.10
CA ASP A 108 27.22 34.69 -5.86
C ASP A 108 26.68 34.91 -4.43
N PRO A 109 27.42 35.63 -3.54
CA PRO A 109 27.01 35.83 -2.16
C PRO A 109 25.64 36.48 -1.98
N LYS A 110 25.23 37.37 -2.90
CA LYS A 110 23.92 38.03 -2.82
C LYS A 110 22.80 37.05 -3.17
N ARG A 111 23.04 36.16 -4.13
CA ARG A 111 22.06 35.14 -4.51
C ARG A 111 21.98 34.03 -3.46
N LEU A 112 23.10 33.63 -2.88
CA LEU A 112 23.14 32.72 -1.74
C LEU A 112 22.35 33.29 -0.56
N GLN A 113 22.60 34.53 -0.16
CA GLN A 113 21.84 35.15 0.93
C GLN A 113 20.33 35.17 0.64
N LYS A 114 19.94 35.50 -0.59
CA LYS A 114 18.53 35.47 -1.01
C LYS A 114 17.94 34.04 -0.95
N ALA A 115 18.69 33.03 -1.38
CA ALA A 115 18.29 31.63 -1.30
C ALA A 115 18.12 31.21 0.16
N LEU A 116 19.03 31.58 1.07
CA LEU A 116 18.92 31.30 2.50
C LEU A 116 17.75 32.02 3.16
N ASP A 117 17.50 33.28 2.77
CA ASP A 117 16.37 34.08 3.28
C ASP A 117 15.01 33.44 2.95
N TRP A 118 14.93 32.68 1.85
CA TRP A 118 13.72 32.06 1.31
C TRP A 118 13.94 30.57 0.98
N ALA A 119 14.66 29.86 1.84
CA ALA A 119 15.22 28.53 1.60
C ALA A 119 14.20 27.47 1.18
N CYS A 120 12.95 27.58 1.64
CA CYS A 120 11.86 26.68 1.29
C CYS A 120 10.75 27.38 0.48
N GLY A 121 10.90 28.67 0.16
CA GLY A 121 9.86 29.48 -0.50
C GLY A 121 8.64 29.79 0.39
N PHE A 122 8.70 29.50 1.69
CA PHE A 122 7.55 29.63 2.58
C PHE A 122 7.12 31.10 2.72
N GLY A 123 5.82 31.36 2.50
CA GLY A 123 5.23 32.69 2.59
C GLY A 123 5.44 33.58 1.36
N VAL A 124 6.09 33.08 0.31
CA VAL A 124 6.33 33.84 -0.94
C VAL A 124 5.46 33.30 -2.06
N CYS A 125 4.49 34.11 -2.50
CA CYS A 125 3.63 33.82 -3.64
C CYS A 125 4.09 34.55 -4.91
N THR A 126 3.61 34.13 -6.09
CA THR A 126 3.80 34.87 -7.33
C THR A 126 3.16 36.26 -7.22
N GLY A 127 3.98 37.31 -7.18
CA GLY A 127 3.53 38.70 -7.01
C GLY A 127 3.50 39.23 -5.57
N CYS A 128 3.91 38.42 -4.58
CA CYS A 128 4.03 38.87 -3.20
C CYS A 128 5.12 39.96 -3.04
N ASP A 129 4.82 41.02 -2.27
CA ASP A 129 5.82 42.01 -1.85
C ASP A 129 6.69 41.44 -0.73
N LEU A 130 7.97 41.19 -1.04
CA LEU A 130 8.96 40.65 -0.11
C LEU A 130 9.27 41.59 1.06
N ASN A 131 8.86 42.86 0.99
CA ASN A 131 9.03 43.83 2.07
C ASN A 131 7.79 43.93 2.97
N SER A 132 6.71 43.22 2.66
CA SER A 132 5.53 43.24 3.50
C SER A 132 5.80 42.57 4.86
N PRO A 133 5.26 43.10 5.98
CA PRO A 133 5.45 42.50 7.31
C PRO A 133 4.96 41.04 7.40
N GLN A 134 3.97 40.68 6.58
CA GLN A 134 3.39 39.34 6.52
C GLN A 134 4.34 38.30 5.93
N VAL A 135 5.22 38.71 5.01
CA VAL A 135 6.23 37.88 4.36
C VAL A 135 7.55 37.93 5.14
N LEU A 136 7.97 39.12 5.58
CA LEU A 136 9.23 39.34 6.31
C LEU A 136 9.37 38.52 7.59
N LYS A 137 8.26 38.18 8.27
CA LYS A 137 8.31 37.34 9.47
C LYS A 137 8.91 35.95 9.22
N TYR A 138 8.86 35.45 7.98
CA TYR A 138 9.45 34.16 7.58
C TYR A 138 10.85 34.28 6.98
N LYS A 139 11.40 35.49 6.85
CA LYS A 139 12.72 35.72 6.26
C LYS A 139 13.84 35.11 7.12
N GLY A 140 14.69 34.29 6.51
CA GLY A 140 15.89 33.69 7.11
C GLY A 140 15.83 32.17 7.19
N PHE A 141 16.99 31.51 7.05
CA PHE A 141 17.10 30.05 6.90
C PHE A 141 16.37 29.28 8.00
N ALA A 142 16.66 29.58 9.27
CA ALA A 142 16.02 28.89 10.39
C ALA A 142 14.50 29.02 10.38
N LYS A 143 13.97 30.20 10.04
CA LYS A 143 12.53 30.44 9.99
C LYS A 143 11.86 29.74 8.79
N GLN A 144 12.57 29.62 7.67
CA GLN A 144 12.08 28.91 6.48
C GLN A 144 12.00 27.40 6.73
N VAL A 145 13.05 26.83 7.36
CA VAL A 145 13.07 25.42 7.78
C VAL A 145 11.97 25.15 8.80
N ASP A 146 11.85 26.02 9.80
CA ASP A 146 10.80 25.92 10.82
C ASP A 146 9.39 25.97 10.24
N ALA A 147 9.12 26.96 9.38
CA ALA A 147 7.80 27.14 8.80
C ALA A 147 7.40 26.01 7.85
N VAL A 148 8.31 25.50 7.01
CA VAL A 148 7.99 24.39 6.09
C VAL A 148 7.70 23.10 6.85
N ALA A 149 8.36 22.86 7.99
CA ALA A 149 8.09 21.72 8.85
C ALA A 149 6.76 21.91 9.60
N GLY A 150 6.57 23.05 10.27
CA GLY A 150 5.37 23.33 11.06
C GLY A 150 4.08 23.32 10.25
N VAL A 151 4.09 23.90 9.04
CA VAL A 151 2.87 24.01 8.22
C VAL A 151 2.28 22.65 7.83
N GLN A 152 3.10 21.60 7.78
CA GLN A 152 2.62 20.25 7.44
C GLN A 152 1.57 19.75 8.45
N ASN A 153 1.69 20.14 9.72
CA ASN A 153 0.69 19.82 10.75
C ASN A 153 -0.57 20.67 10.59
N ASP A 154 -0.40 21.94 10.25
CA ASP A 154 -1.52 22.86 9.99
C ASP A 154 -2.41 22.36 8.86
N TYR A 155 -1.84 21.84 7.78
CA TYR A 155 -2.59 21.27 6.66
C TYR A 155 -3.43 20.05 7.08
N ILE A 156 -2.89 19.19 7.95
CA ILE A 156 -3.61 18.03 8.50
C ILE A 156 -4.81 18.48 9.35
N LEU A 157 -4.63 19.50 10.19
CA LEU A 157 -5.65 19.98 11.12
C LEU A 157 -6.75 20.83 10.46
N LYS A 158 -6.43 21.45 9.32
CA LYS A 158 -7.29 22.45 8.65
C LYS A 158 -7.85 21.98 7.30
N VAL A 159 -7.89 20.67 7.07
CA VAL A 159 -8.33 20.05 5.80
C VAL A 159 -9.71 20.50 5.30
N ASN A 160 -10.58 21.01 6.18
CA ASN A 160 -11.91 21.53 5.80
C ASN A 160 -11.91 22.97 5.24
N LEU A 161 -10.75 23.61 5.05
CA LEU A 161 -10.64 24.93 4.43
C LEU A 161 -10.50 24.81 2.91
N SER A 162 -11.14 25.71 2.17
CA SER A 162 -11.31 25.63 0.70
C SER A 162 -10.02 25.65 -0.15
N TYR A 163 -8.85 25.83 0.46
CA TYR A 163 -7.55 25.88 -0.21
C TYR A 163 -6.56 24.81 0.27
N ILE A 164 -6.98 23.93 1.18
CA ILE A 164 -6.18 22.81 1.70
C ILE A 164 -6.78 21.53 1.14
N PHE A 165 -5.94 20.72 0.48
CA PHE A 165 -6.38 19.45 -0.09
C PHE A 165 -6.36 18.35 0.98
N GLY A 166 -7.39 17.51 0.99
CA GLY A 166 -7.48 16.33 1.83
C GLY A 166 -7.19 15.03 1.10
N THR A 167 -7.01 13.97 1.89
CA THR A 167 -6.91 12.61 1.37
C THR A 167 -8.23 12.19 0.74
N GLY A 168 -8.19 11.68 -0.49
CA GLY A 168 -9.37 11.28 -1.26
C GLY A 168 -10.12 12.43 -1.94
N ASP A 169 -9.74 13.69 -1.71
CA ASP A 169 -10.32 14.83 -2.41
C ASP A 169 -9.74 14.95 -3.83
N THR A 170 -10.60 14.92 -4.84
CA THR A 170 -10.18 15.16 -6.23
C THR A 170 -10.14 16.65 -6.53
N PHE A 171 -9.01 17.18 -7.01
CA PHE A 171 -8.86 18.57 -7.43
C PHE A 171 -8.06 18.70 -8.74
N THR A 172 -8.14 19.87 -9.38
CA THR A 172 -7.35 20.19 -10.57
C THR A 172 -6.16 21.07 -10.20
N THR A 173 -4.95 20.64 -10.56
CA THR A 173 -3.71 21.41 -10.33
C THR A 173 -3.65 22.63 -11.24
N LYS A 174 -2.77 23.60 -10.94
CA LYS A 174 -2.59 24.82 -11.74
C LYS A 174 -2.05 24.55 -13.15
N ASP A 175 -1.43 23.40 -13.37
CA ASP A 175 -1.01 22.87 -14.67
C ASP A 175 -2.06 21.93 -15.33
N GLY A 176 -3.27 21.87 -14.79
CA GLY A 176 -4.44 21.28 -15.47
C GLY A 176 -4.67 19.78 -15.27
N TYR A 177 -3.99 19.15 -14.31
CA TYR A 177 -4.13 17.71 -14.04
C TYR A 177 -5.11 17.44 -12.90
N GLN A 178 -5.95 16.41 -13.03
CA GLN A 178 -6.78 15.93 -11.93
C GLN A 178 -5.98 14.98 -11.04
N ILE A 179 -5.95 15.28 -9.74
CA ILE A 179 -5.22 14.52 -8.72
C ILE A 179 -6.19 14.15 -7.61
N THR A 180 -6.03 12.93 -7.09
CA THR A 180 -6.75 12.43 -5.91
C THR A 180 -5.69 11.86 -4.95
N PRO A 181 -5.25 12.61 -3.91
CA PRO A 181 -4.22 12.12 -3.01
C PRO A 181 -4.66 10.86 -2.26
N GLU A 182 -3.82 9.82 -2.30
CA GLU A 182 -4.01 8.56 -1.58
C GLU A 182 -3.66 8.68 -0.09
N ASN A 183 -2.90 9.72 0.28
CA ASN A 183 -2.49 10.00 1.66
C ASN A 183 -2.34 11.52 1.90
N GLN A 184 -2.19 11.89 3.17
CA GLN A 184 -2.20 13.28 3.59
C GLN A 184 -0.87 13.99 3.28
N ALA A 185 0.25 13.29 3.25
CA ALA A 185 1.55 13.83 2.87
C ALA A 185 1.57 14.29 1.42
N THR A 186 0.96 13.51 0.53
CA THR A 186 0.75 13.89 -0.87
C THR A 186 -0.20 15.07 -0.97
N ALA A 187 -1.31 15.08 -0.21
CA ALA A 187 -2.23 16.21 -0.18
C ALA A 187 -1.56 17.52 0.32
N ASN A 188 -0.68 17.41 1.31
CA ASN A 188 0.12 18.52 1.83
C ASN A 188 1.10 19.07 0.77
N LEU A 189 1.77 18.19 0.02
CA LEU A 189 2.66 18.58 -1.07
C LEU A 189 1.92 19.40 -2.13
N TYR A 190 0.69 19.03 -2.50
CA TYR A 190 -0.12 19.83 -3.42
C TYR A 190 -0.69 21.10 -2.80
N THR A 191 -1.00 21.08 -1.50
CA THR A 191 -1.43 22.29 -0.78
C THR A 191 -0.30 23.33 -0.78
N TYR A 192 0.94 22.88 -0.61
CA TYR A 192 2.12 23.73 -0.67
C TYR A 192 2.47 24.17 -2.11
N THR A 193 2.54 23.21 -3.02
CA THR A 193 2.92 23.39 -4.43
C THR A 193 1.80 22.84 -5.31
N PRO A 194 0.82 23.65 -5.75
CA PRO A 194 -0.36 23.18 -6.48
C PRO A 194 -0.09 22.92 -7.96
N TYR A 195 1.06 22.30 -8.27
CA TYR A 195 1.51 21.90 -9.60
C TYR A 195 1.92 20.44 -9.55
N ARG A 196 1.35 19.61 -10.43
CA ARG A 196 1.83 18.23 -10.64
C ARG A 196 3.28 18.29 -11.13
N GLY A 197 3.53 19.16 -12.11
CA GLY A 197 4.81 19.28 -12.77
C GLY A 197 5.09 18.12 -13.72
N GLY A 198 6.28 18.15 -14.33
CA GLY A 198 6.70 17.13 -15.27
C GLY A 198 8.17 17.24 -15.65
N PRO A 199 8.64 16.33 -16.53
CA PRO A 199 10.02 16.33 -17.02
C PRO A 199 10.33 17.56 -17.90
N GLU A 200 9.31 18.16 -18.52
CA GLU A 200 9.40 19.37 -19.32
C GLU A 200 8.54 20.47 -18.66
N GLY A 201 9.07 21.68 -18.52
CA GLY A 201 8.35 22.83 -17.95
C GLY A 201 8.52 23.00 -16.44
N ILE A 202 7.41 23.06 -15.69
CA ILE A 202 7.43 23.34 -14.24
C ILE A 202 7.79 22.05 -13.50
N GLY A 203 8.86 22.10 -12.70
CA GLY A 203 9.30 20.93 -11.91
C GLY A 203 8.24 20.46 -10.91
N GLY A 204 7.61 21.38 -10.18
CA GLY A 204 6.47 21.09 -9.29
C GLY A 204 6.71 19.91 -8.35
N ASN A 205 5.66 19.13 -8.10
CA ASN A 205 5.73 17.91 -7.30
C ASN A 205 6.47 16.75 -7.98
N TYR A 206 6.57 16.75 -9.31
CA TYR A 206 7.44 15.83 -10.06
C TYR A 206 8.91 15.99 -9.65
N LEU A 207 9.42 17.21 -9.51
CA LEU A 207 10.80 17.47 -9.09
C LEU A 207 11.03 17.03 -7.64
N PHE A 208 10.08 17.29 -6.74
CA PHE A 208 10.16 16.78 -5.36
C PHE A 208 10.32 15.26 -5.35
N ALA A 209 9.43 14.58 -6.07
CA ALA A 209 9.36 13.13 -6.09
C ALA A 209 10.62 12.51 -6.73
N LYS A 210 11.15 13.15 -7.77
CA LYS A 210 12.45 12.78 -8.37
C LYS A 210 13.61 12.92 -7.39
N LEU A 211 13.68 14.03 -6.66
CA LEU A 211 14.72 14.27 -5.66
C LEU A 211 14.57 13.32 -4.45
N TRP A 212 13.34 13.02 -4.05
CA TRP A 212 13.04 12.07 -3.00
C TRP A 212 13.54 10.67 -3.35
N GLU A 213 13.21 10.18 -4.54
CA GLU A 213 13.70 8.90 -5.04
C GLU A 213 15.22 8.90 -5.19
N GLN A 214 15.80 9.99 -5.69
CA GLN A 214 17.25 10.12 -5.86
C GLN A 214 18.02 10.01 -4.54
N TYR A 215 17.53 10.63 -3.46
CA TYR A 215 18.22 10.62 -2.17
C TYR A 215 17.84 9.44 -1.28
N TRP A 216 16.61 8.94 -1.40
CA TRP A 216 16.01 8.06 -0.39
C TRP A 216 15.39 6.78 -0.96
N GLY A 217 15.46 6.55 -2.28
CA GLY A 217 14.98 5.34 -2.93
C GLY A 217 15.67 4.08 -2.38
N ASN A 218 14.89 3.03 -2.10
CA ASN A 218 15.32 1.84 -1.36
C ASN A 218 16.03 0.76 -2.20
N GLN A 219 16.56 1.07 -3.38
CA GLN A 219 17.00 0.02 -4.30
C GLN A 219 18.50 0.02 -4.54
N ASN A 220 19.19 -0.87 -3.82
CA ASN A 220 20.54 -1.28 -4.19
C ASN A 220 20.56 -2.02 -5.53
N TYR A 221 19.43 -2.52 -6.03
CA TYR A 221 19.37 -3.36 -7.22
C TYR A 221 18.11 -3.03 -8.04
N PRO A 222 18.22 -2.92 -9.38
CA PRO A 222 17.08 -2.67 -10.25
C PRO A 222 16.17 -3.91 -10.40
N ASP A 223 14.90 -3.67 -10.75
CA ASP A 223 13.94 -4.72 -11.11
C ASP A 223 14.48 -5.62 -12.23
N GLY A 224 14.22 -6.93 -12.12
CA GLY A 224 14.80 -7.97 -12.96
C GLY A 224 16.08 -8.57 -12.40
N THR A 225 16.69 -7.97 -11.38
CA THR A 225 17.86 -8.56 -10.71
C THR A 225 17.46 -9.82 -9.96
N VAL A 226 18.26 -10.88 -10.12
CA VAL A 226 18.15 -12.07 -9.28
C VAL A 226 19.23 -12.01 -8.21
N LEU A 227 18.82 -12.18 -6.97
CA LEU A 227 19.68 -12.20 -5.79
C LEU A 227 19.82 -13.64 -5.30
N ARG A 228 20.98 -13.96 -4.73
CA ARG A 228 21.27 -15.23 -4.06
C ARG A 228 21.64 -14.96 -2.61
N ASP A 229 20.90 -15.59 -1.69
CA ASP A 229 21.18 -15.49 -0.25
C ASP A 229 22.35 -16.40 0.17
N ASP A 230 22.81 -16.23 1.42
CA ASP A 230 23.92 -17.00 1.99
C ASP A 230 23.58 -18.50 2.12
N ASP A 231 22.29 -18.85 2.22
CA ASP A 231 21.78 -20.23 2.27
C ASP A 231 21.63 -20.87 0.85
N GLY A 232 21.91 -20.09 -0.21
CA GLY A 232 21.83 -20.53 -1.60
C GLY A 232 20.44 -20.44 -2.24
N GLY A 233 19.46 -19.83 -1.58
CA GLY A 233 18.16 -19.50 -2.13
C GLY A 233 18.22 -18.35 -3.15
N TYR A 234 17.34 -18.42 -4.16
CA TYR A 234 17.27 -17.43 -5.25
C TYR A 234 16.02 -16.55 -5.12
N TRP A 235 16.18 -15.26 -5.43
CA TRP A 235 15.14 -14.24 -5.27
C TRP A 235 15.10 -13.31 -6.47
N LEU A 236 13.95 -13.15 -7.12
CA LEU A 236 13.75 -12.14 -8.17
C LEU A 236 13.31 -10.81 -7.54
N LEU A 237 13.92 -9.69 -7.93
CA LEU A 237 13.37 -8.36 -7.69
C LEU A 237 12.37 -7.99 -8.79
N ASP A 238 11.12 -7.75 -8.43
CA ASP A 238 10.05 -7.39 -9.35
C ASP A 238 9.12 -6.38 -8.70
N GLY A 239 9.13 -5.13 -9.19
CA GLY A 239 8.25 -4.08 -8.70
C GLY A 239 8.55 -3.68 -7.26
N GLY A 240 9.83 -3.69 -6.87
CA GLY A 240 10.28 -3.32 -5.53
C GLY A 240 9.99 -4.32 -4.41
N VAL A 241 9.52 -5.52 -4.75
CA VAL A 241 9.47 -6.66 -3.83
C VAL A 241 10.49 -7.72 -4.23
N ARG A 242 10.96 -8.49 -3.25
CA ARG A 242 11.72 -9.74 -3.50
C ARG A 242 10.77 -10.92 -3.59
N ARG A 243 10.99 -11.80 -4.56
CA ARG A 243 10.15 -12.99 -4.78
C ARG A 243 11.02 -14.23 -4.76
N ARG A 244 10.76 -15.11 -3.79
CA ARG A 244 11.52 -16.35 -3.66
C ARG A 244 11.23 -17.29 -4.82
N TYR A 245 12.25 -17.90 -5.41
CA TYR A 245 12.06 -19.10 -6.22
C TYR A 245 11.82 -20.29 -5.28
N GLY A 246 10.67 -20.95 -5.42
CA GLY A 246 10.26 -22.04 -4.55
C GLY A 246 11.18 -23.27 -4.65
N THR A 247 11.76 -23.49 -5.83
CA THR A 247 12.68 -24.60 -6.12
C THR A 247 13.82 -24.16 -7.04
N GLN A 248 14.91 -24.93 -7.03
CA GLN A 248 16.02 -24.75 -7.97
C GLN A 248 15.54 -24.90 -9.43
N THR A 249 14.65 -25.85 -9.70
CA THR A 249 14.07 -26.07 -11.03
C THR A 249 13.26 -24.88 -11.50
N ALA A 250 12.49 -24.26 -10.60
CA ALA A 250 11.79 -23.01 -10.90
C ALA A 250 12.79 -21.94 -11.33
N PHE A 251 13.84 -21.67 -10.54
CA PHE A 251 14.88 -20.70 -10.91
C PHE A 251 15.54 -21.01 -12.27
N LEU A 252 15.97 -22.25 -12.49
CA LEU A 252 16.69 -22.67 -13.71
C LEU A 252 15.85 -22.58 -14.99
N SER A 253 14.51 -22.55 -14.87
CA SER A 253 13.62 -22.35 -16.02
C SER A 253 13.52 -20.89 -16.51
N PHE A 254 14.02 -19.93 -15.72
CA PHE A 254 14.04 -18.50 -16.05
C PHE A 254 15.47 -17.94 -16.20
N HIS A 255 16.41 -18.45 -15.41
CA HIS A 255 17.74 -17.84 -15.25
C HIS A 255 18.84 -18.90 -15.16
N ASN A 256 20.06 -18.48 -15.49
CA ASN A 256 21.26 -19.25 -15.21
C ASN A 256 21.78 -18.89 -13.80
N PRO A 257 22.46 -19.81 -13.07
CA PRO A 257 23.09 -19.47 -11.79
C PRO A 257 24.05 -18.28 -11.84
N GLU A 258 24.71 -18.09 -12.99
CA GLU A 258 25.60 -16.95 -13.26
C GLU A 258 24.88 -15.60 -13.37
N ASP A 259 23.54 -15.56 -13.45
CA ASP A 259 22.77 -14.32 -13.43
C ASP A 259 22.64 -13.78 -12.00
N ALA A 260 22.67 -14.64 -10.98
CA ALA A 260 22.32 -14.26 -9.61
C ALA A 260 23.45 -13.53 -8.86
N VAL A 261 23.13 -12.40 -8.22
CA VAL A 261 24.09 -11.62 -7.42
C VAL A 261 24.08 -12.12 -5.96
N PRO A 262 25.21 -12.58 -5.42
CA PRO A 262 25.28 -12.99 -4.02
C PRO A 262 25.16 -11.76 -3.10
N VAL A 263 24.26 -11.83 -2.13
CA VAL A 263 24.00 -10.76 -1.17
C VAL A 263 23.70 -11.32 0.21
N GLY A 264 24.11 -10.59 1.25
CA GLY A 264 23.77 -10.96 2.62
C GLY A 264 22.31 -10.63 2.98
N ASP A 265 21.81 -11.23 4.07
CA ASP A 265 20.44 -11.07 4.55
C ASP A 265 19.97 -9.62 4.75
N THR A 266 20.91 -8.73 5.08
CA THR A 266 20.61 -7.30 5.30
C THR A 266 20.16 -6.60 4.02
N VAL A 267 20.67 -7.02 2.85
CA VAL A 267 20.23 -6.51 1.55
C VAL A 267 18.90 -7.14 1.17
N LEU A 268 18.73 -8.44 1.38
CA LEU A 268 17.46 -9.09 1.05
C LEU A 268 16.33 -8.53 1.90
N THR A 269 16.52 -8.34 3.20
CA THR A 269 15.45 -7.87 4.10
C THR A 269 15.10 -6.39 3.94
N SER A 270 15.84 -5.62 3.13
CA SER A 270 15.42 -4.27 2.75
C SER A 270 14.28 -4.27 1.71
N TYR A 271 14.10 -5.38 0.98
CA TYR A 271 12.98 -5.55 0.06
C TYR A 271 11.83 -6.26 0.76
N THR A 272 10.61 -5.76 0.58
CA THR A 272 9.41 -6.44 1.07
C THR A 272 9.27 -7.77 0.34
N GLU A 273 8.95 -8.84 1.05
CA GLU A 273 8.75 -10.16 0.45
C GLU A 273 7.38 -10.25 -0.24
N GLY A 274 7.40 -10.55 -1.53
CA GLY A 274 6.21 -10.76 -2.36
C GLY A 274 5.88 -12.24 -2.56
N ALA A 275 4.82 -12.51 -3.32
CA ALA A 275 4.45 -13.87 -3.69
C ALA A 275 5.61 -14.59 -4.41
N ALA A 276 5.89 -15.81 -3.96
CA ALA A 276 6.96 -16.66 -4.47
C ALA A 276 6.66 -17.23 -5.87
N ILE A 277 7.71 -17.53 -6.61
CA ILE A 277 7.71 -18.16 -7.93
C ILE A 277 7.85 -19.67 -7.70
N GLN A 278 6.72 -20.36 -7.60
CA GLN A 278 6.70 -21.75 -7.15
C GLN A 278 7.01 -22.77 -8.25
N PHE A 279 6.62 -22.46 -9.48
CA PHE A 279 6.62 -23.41 -10.60
C PHE A 279 7.65 -23.04 -11.66
N PRO A 280 8.24 -24.04 -12.35
CA PRO A 280 8.98 -23.80 -13.57
C PRO A 280 8.15 -23.07 -14.63
N ASN A 281 8.83 -22.31 -15.48
CA ASN A 281 8.25 -21.73 -16.67
C ASN A 281 7.67 -22.85 -17.56
N TYR A 282 6.54 -22.59 -18.20
CA TYR A 282 5.78 -23.56 -19.02
C TYR A 282 5.09 -24.70 -18.27
N SER A 283 5.00 -24.65 -16.93
CA SER A 283 4.18 -25.59 -16.16
C SER A 283 2.68 -25.46 -16.50
N LEU A 284 1.99 -26.61 -16.51
CA LEU A 284 0.53 -26.71 -16.59
C LEU A 284 -0.04 -26.86 -15.17
N VAL A 285 -0.94 -25.96 -14.79
CA VAL A 285 -1.53 -25.96 -13.44
C VAL A 285 -3.05 -25.89 -13.49
N ARG A 286 -3.71 -26.55 -12.54
CA ARG A 286 -5.17 -26.51 -12.35
C ARG A 286 -5.50 -25.85 -11.02
N ASP A 287 -6.30 -24.78 -11.07
CA ASP A 287 -6.72 -24.08 -9.86
C ASP A 287 -7.90 -24.77 -9.15
N GLU A 288 -8.31 -24.20 -8.02
CA GLU A 288 -9.41 -24.68 -7.18
C GLU A 288 -10.78 -24.69 -7.89
N ASN A 289 -10.94 -23.92 -8.97
CA ASN A 289 -12.17 -23.87 -9.78
C ASN A 289 -12.16 -24.92 -10.91
N GLY A 290 -11.06 -25.66 -11.06
CA GLY A 290 -10.86 -26.63 -12.15
C GLY A 290 -10.36 -26.00 -13.44
N ASP A 291 -10.04 -24.70 -13.46
CA ASP A 291 -9.49 -24.04 -14.64
C ASP A 291 -8.02 -24.43 -14.81
N ILE A 292 -7.62 -24.76 -16.05
CA ILE A 292 -6.24 -25.13 -16.39
C ILE A 292 -5.52 -23.94 -17.01
N TYR A 293 -4.29 -23.68 -16.59
CA TYR A 293 -3.44 -22.60 -17.07
C TYR A 293 -2.10 -23.13 -17.54
N LEU A 294 -1.57 -22.56 -18.63
CA LEU A 294 -0.16 -22.63 -18.98
C LEU A 294 0.55 -21.40 -18.36
N LEU A 295 1.58 -21.63 -17.56
CA LEU A 295 2.41 -20.57 -16.99
C LEU A 295 3.48 -20.16 -18.01
N VAL A 296 3.58 -18.87 -18.34
CA VAL A 296 4.56 -18.35 -19.31
C VAL A 296 5.16 -17.08 -18.74
N ASP A 297 6.44 -17.13 -18.41
CA ASP A 297 7.18 -16.09 -17.70
C ASP A 297 6.42 -15.61 -16.44
N ASP A 298 5.99 -14.35 -16.37
CA ASP A 298 5.23 -13.79 -15.24
C ASP A 298 3.70 -13.91 -15.39
N ARG A 299 3.21 -14.73 -16.34
CA ARG A 299 1.80 -14.81 -16.73
C ARG A 299 1.21 -16.19 -16.57
N LYS A 300 -0.08 -16.24 -16.22
CA LYS A 300 -0.91 -17.45 -16.33
C LYS A 300 -1.92 -17.27 -17.46
N ARG A 301 -1.91 -18.22 -18.39
CA ARG A 301 -2.77 -18.21 -19.58
C ARG A 301 -3.78 -19.33 -19.46
N LYS A 302 -5.05 -18.99 -19.22
CA LYS A 302 -6.13 -19.97 -19.12
C LYS A 302 -6.27 -20.72 -20.44
N ILE A 303 -6.35 -22.04 -20.40
CA ILE A 303 -6.73 -22.86 -21.55
C ILE A 303 -8.27 -22.84 -21.62
N GLU A 304 -8.80 -22.39 -22.76
CA GLU A 304 -10.22 -22.07 -22.93
C GLU A 304 -11.15 -23.22 -22.52
N ASP A 305 -10.84 -24.42 -23.00
CA ASP A 305 -11.63 -25.62 -22.75
C ASP A 305 -10.79 -26.91 -22.92
N ALA A 306 -11.41 -28.05 -22.56
CA ALA A 306 -10.78 -29.37 -22.65
C ALA A 306 -10.48 -29.79 -24.11
N GLU A 307 -11.24 -29.30 -25.09
CA GLU A 307 -10.97 -29.61 -26.50
C GLU A 307 -9.70 -28.91 -26.97
N THR A 308 -9.52 -27.64 -26.57
CA THR A 308 -8.32 -26.85 -26.80
C THR A 308 -7.12 -27.50 -26.13
N PHE A 309 -7.23 -27.90 -24.85
CA PHE A 309 -6.19 -28.63 -24.15
C PHE A 309 -5.71 -29.86 -24.94
N ARG A 310 -6.66 -30.68 -25.44
CA ARG A 310 -6.37 -31.87 -26.23
C ARG A 310 -5.75 -31.54 -27.59
N LYS A 311 -6.24 -30.51 -28.30
CA LYS A 311 -5.71 -30.10 -29.61
C LYS A 311 -4.26 -29.59 -29.53
N LEU A 312 -3.88 -28.98 -28.42
CA LEU A 312 -2.51 -28.54 -28.16
C LEU A 312 -1.54 -29.70 -27.89
N GLY A 313 -2.06 -30.92 -27.69
CA GLY A 313 -1.25 -32.12 -27.48
C GLY A 313 -0.69 -32.26 -26.07
N PHE A 314 -1.17 -31.47 -25.10
CA PHE A 314 -0.76 -31.60 -23.70
C PHE A 314 -1.28 -32.90 -23.09
N ASN A 315 -0.46 -33.50 -22.22
CA ASN A 315 -0.86 -34.70 -21.49
C ASN A 315 -1.60 -34.30 -20.20
N PRO A 316 -2.82 -34.79 -19.94
CA PRO A 316 -3.55 -34.47 -18.71
C PRO A 316 -2.80 -34.79 -17.41
N GLU A 317 -1.87 -35.75 -17.44
CA GLU A 317 -1.03 -36.13 -16.29
C GLU A 317 0.07 -35.10 -15.97
N GLU A 318 0.35 -34.16 -16.87
CA GLU A 318 1.31 -33.06 -16.64
C GLU A 318 0.69 -31.89 -15.84
N VAL A 319 -0.61 -31.94 -15.57
CA VAL A 319 -1.33 -30.86 -14.91
C VAL A 319 -1.25 -30.99 -13.39
N GLU A 320 -0.55 -30.05 -12.75
CA GLU A 320 -0.44 -30.00 -11.29
C GLU A 320 -1.62 -29.25 -10.67
N ASN A 321 -2.24 -29.80 -9.62
CA ASN A 321 -3.30 -29.08 -8.89
C ASN A 321 -2.68 -28.08 -7.91
N VAL A 322 -3.15 -26.83 -7.92
CA VAL A 322 -2.57 -25.72 -7.17
C VAL A 322 -3.64 -24.85 -6.50
N SER A 323 -3.27 -24.23 -5.39
CA SER A 323 -4.08 -23.18 -4.75
C SER A 323 -3.88 -21.82 -5.41
N SER A 324 -4.87 -20.93 -5.23
CA SER A 324 -4.79 -19.54 -5.71
C SER A 324 -3.56 -18.79 -5.15
N ALA A 325 -3.14 -19.11 -3.91
CA ALA A 325 -1.97 -18.53 -3.28
C ALA A 325 -0.64 -18.96 -3.94
N GLN A 326 -0.54 -20.21 -4.39
CA GLN A 326 0.68 -20.73 -5.04
C GLN A 326 0.94 -20.10 -6.41
N ILE A 327 -0.10 -19.60 -7.08
CA ILE A 327 0.00 -18.92 -8.38
C ILE A 327 -0.26 -17.41 -8.28
N ALA A 328 -0.14 -16.82 -7.09
CA ALA A 328 -0.39 -15.39 -6.84
C ALA A 328 0.64 -14.46 -7.52
N PHE A 329 1.83 -14.98 -7.88
CA PHE A 329 2.82 -14.26 -8.68
C PHE A 329 2.34 -14.00 -10.11
N TYR A 330 1.67 -14.98 -10.72
CA TYR A 330 1.38 -14.98 -12.15
C TYR A 330 0.16 -14.12 -12.49
N ARG A 331 0.38 -13.11 -13.34
CA ARG A 331 -0.66 -12.19 -13.80
C ARG A 331 -1.54 -12.87 -14.86
N ASN A 332 -2.84 -12.56 -14.86
CA ASN A 332 -3.73 -13.05 -15.91
C ASN A 332 -3.29 -12.53 -17.29
N ALA A 333 -3.29 -13.40 -18.28
CA ALA A 333 -3.01 -13.04 -19.67
C ALA A 333 -4.08 -13.62 -20.61
N VAL A 334 -4.01 -13.25 -21.90
CA VAL A 334 -4.97 -13.68 -22.92
C VAL A 334 -5.07 -15.22 -22.92
N PRO A 335 -6.29 -15.78 -22.79
CA PRO A 335 -6.52 -17.21 -22.82
C PRO A 335 -5.95 -17.86 -24.09
N ILE A 336 -5.59 -19.13 -23.97
CA ILE A 336 -5.19 -19.99 -25.09
C ILE A 336 -6.46 -20.61 -25.64
N THR A 337 -6.80 -20.26 -26.88
CA THR A 337 -7.92 -20.84 -27.63
C THR A 337 -7.40 -21.91 -28.59
N SER A 338 -8.30 -22.70 -29.18
CA SER A 338 -7.96 -23.73 -30.17
C SER A 338 -7.25 -23.22 -31.43
N SER A 339 -7.23 -21.90 -31.65
CA SER A 339 -6.51 -21.23 -32.75
C SER A 339 -5.07 -20.81 -32.40
N ALA A 340 -4.63 -20.97 -31.16
CA ALA A 340 -3.31 -20.53 -30.73
C ALA A 340 -2.20 -21.37 -31.38
N ILE A 341 -1.32 -20.72 -32.12
CA ILE A 341 -0.15 -21.34 -32.76
C ILE A 341 1.07 -21.13 -31.86
N TYR A 342 1.68 -22.22 -31.37
CA TYR A 342 2.81 -22.21 -30.41
C TYR A 342 2.55 -21.32 -29.18
N PRO A 343 1.59 -21.66 -28.30
CA PRO A 343 1.29 -20.82 -27.12
C PRO A 343 2.46 -20.66 -26.14
N GLN A 344 3.32 -21.67 -26.01
CA GLN A 344 4.59 -21.62 -25.26
C GLN A 344 5.70 -20.89 -26.02
N GLY A 345 5.52 -20.71 -27.32
CA GLY A 345 6.48 -20.15 -28.26
C GLY A 345 7.53 -21.16 -28.73
N ALA A 346 8.13 -20.90 -29.89
CA ALA A 346 9.11 -21.77 -30.51
C ALA A 346 10.14 -20.96 -31.31
N LEU A 347 11.39 -21.43 -31.33
CA LEU A 347 12.43 -20.86 -32.18
C LEU A 347 12.46 -21.56 -33.52
N PHE A 348 12.44 -20.77 -34.58
CA PHE A 348 12.60 -21.22 -35.95
C PHE A 348 13.78 -20.53 -36.62
N GLN A 349 14.48 -21.24 -37.50
CA GLN A 349 15.47 -20.68 -38.40
C GLN A 349 15.01 -20.89 -39.83
N GLU A 350 15.03 -19.83 -40.63
CA GLU A 350 14.78 -19.94 -42.06
C GLU A 350 15.81 -20.88 -42.71
N GLU A 351 15.33 -21.84 -43.50
CA GLU A 351 16.18 -22.81 -44.19
C GLU A 351 17.30 -22.13 -45.01
N GLY A 352 18.45 -22.78 -45.11
CA GLY A 352 19.65 -22.21 -45.74
C GLY A 352 20.47 -21.30 -44.80
N GLY A 353 20.17 -21.30 -43.50
CA GLY A 353 20.91 -20.52 -42.50
C GLY A 353 20.46 -19.06 -42.40
N GLY A 354 19.20 -18.79 -42.77
CA GLY A 354 18.61 -17.45 -42.77
C GLY A 354 18.24 -16.93 -41.38
N GLN A 355 17.33 -15.95 -41.37
CA GLN A 355 16.91 -15.24 -40.16
C GLN A 355 16.27 -16.19 -39.14
N ILE A 356 16.58 -15.97 -37.85
CA ILE A 356 15.95 -16.69 -36.74
C ILE A 356 14.73 -15.92 -36.25
N TYR A 357 13.66 -16.63 -35.94
CA TYR A 357 12.41 -16.09 -35.43
C TYR A 357 11.96 -16.80 -34.15
N TRP A 358 11.47 -16.05 -33.18
CA TRP A 358 10.64 -16.55 -32.09
C TRP A 358 9.19 -16.46 -32.54
N VAL A 359 8.48 -17.59 -32.63
CA VAL A 359 7.07 -17.63 -33.04
C VAL A 359 6.22 -17.94 -31.81
N GLN A 360 5.27 -17.07 -31.49
CA GLN A 360 4.33 -17.27 -30.39
C GLN A 360 2.97 -16.66 -30.71
N ASN A 361 1.90 -17.44 -30.50
CA ASN A 361 0.51 -17.06 -30.78
C ASN A 361 0.29 -16.53 -32.21
N GLY A 362 0.96 -17.12 -33.19
CA GLY A 362 0.85 -16.72 -34.60
C GLY A 362 1.62 -15.45 -34.99
N PHE A 363 2.37 -14.84 -34.06
CA PHE A 363 3.31 -13.75 -34.36
C PHE A 363 4.74 -14.29 -34.43
N LYS A 364 5.54 -13.80 -35.37
CA LYS A 364 6.99 -14.06 -35.45
C LYS A 364 7.78 -12.81 -35.09
N TYR A 365 8.80 -12.96 -34.26
CA TYR A 365 9.70 -11.91 -33.83
C TYR A 365 11.10 -12.24 -34.31
N LYS A 366 11.78 -11.33 -35.02
CA LYS A 366 13.16 -11.53 -35.46
C LYS A 366 14.08 -11.61 -34.24
N VAL A 367 14.91 -12.64 -34.18
CA VAL A 367 15.88 -12.85 -33.10
C VAL A 367 17.28 -12.64 -33.66
N ALA A 368 17.98 -11.63 -33.16
CA ALA A 368 19.40 -11.44 -33.46
C ALA A 368 20.24 -12.55 -32.83
N THR A 369 21.38 -12.89 -33.41
CA THR A 369 22.27 -13.96 -32.93
C THR A 369 22.70 -13.75 -31.48
N GLU A 370 22.99 -12.50 -31.09
CA GLU A 370 23.35 -12.15 -29.71
C GLU A 370 22.16 -12.31 -28.76
N VAL A 371 20.95 -11.92 -29.19
CA VAL A 371 19.71 -12.12 -28.41
C VAL A 371 19.42 -13.61 -28.24
N LEU A 372 19.66 -14.43 -29.26
CA LEU A 372 19.57 -15.89 -29.16
C LEU A 372 20.50 -16.40 -28.05
N ALA A 373 21.78 -16.00 -28.08
CA ALA A 373 22.78 -16.43 -27.13
C ALA A 373 22.56 -15.93 -25.68
N ILE A 374 21.80 -14.85 -25.50
CA ILE A 374 21.49 -14.27 -24.18
C ILE A 374 20.19 -14.82 -23.60
N ASN A 375 19.11 -14.85 -24.40
CA ASN A 375 17.77 -15.19 -23.92
C ASN A 375 17.45 -16.68 -23.98
N TYR A 376 18.07 -17.41 -24.91
CA TYR A 376 17.69 -18.76 -25.28
C TYR A 376 18.90 -19.71 -25.33
N GLY A 377 19.91 -19.43 -24.49
CA GLY A 377 21.12 -20.24 -24.42
C GLY A 377 20.80 -21.73 -24.24
N GLY A 378 21.33 -22.57 -25.14
CA GLY A 378 21.08 -24.01 -25.12
C GLY A 378 19.87 -24.48 -25.94
N LEU A 379 19.06 -23.59 -26.52
CA LEU A 379 17.98 -23.96 -27.44
C LEU A 379 18.46 -23.92 -28.89
N THR A 380 18.11 -24.96 -29.65
CA THR A 380 18.38 -25.05 -31.09
C THR A 380 17.12 -24.66 -31.87
N PRO A 381 17.18 -23.64 -32.75
CA PRO A 381 16.06 -23.30 -33.62
C PRO A 381 15.71 -24.45 -34.58
N MET A 382 14.41 -24.64 -34.84
CA MET A 382 13.92 -25.61 -35.81
C MET A 382 13.99 -25.02 -37.23
N PRO A 383 14.48 -25.76 -38.25
CA PRO A 383 14.45 -25.27 -39.63
C PRO A 383 13.00 -25.15 -40.12
N ALA A 384 12.67 -24.06 -40.82
CA ALA A 384 11.39 -23.86 -41.49
C ALA A 384 11.55 -23.10 -42.83
N PRO A 385 10.78 -23.47 -43.88
CA PRO A 385 10.79 -22.74 -45.14
C PRO A 385 10.30 -21.30 -44.99
N ALA A 386 10.86 -20.37 -45.78
CA ALA A 386 10.45 -18.97 -45.79
C ALA A 386 8.94 -18.77 -46.03
N ALA A 387 8.33 -19.61 -46.89
CA ALA A 387 6.91 -19.59 -47.19
C ALA A 387 6.03 -19.97 -45.99
N GLU A 388 6.51 -20.87 -45.12
CA GLU A 388 5.80 -21.21 -43.88
C GLU A 388 5.88 -20.04 -42.89
N LEU A 389 7.09 -19.51 -42.69
CA LEU A 389 7.31 -18.37 -41.80
C LEU A 389 6.56 -17.12 -42.25
N ALA A 390 6.27 -16.96 -43.54
CA ALA A 390 5.47 -15.86 -44.08
C ALA A 390 4.00 -15.88 -43.62
N ASN A 391 3.49 -17.02 -43.13
CA ASN A 391 2.11 -17.13 -42.63
C ASN A 391 1.90 -16.53 -41.23
N TYR A 392 2.99 -16.26 -40.49
CA TYR A 392 2.92 -15.62 -39.17
C TYR A 392 2.94 -14.10 -39.29
N PHE A 393 2.15 -13.43 -38.44
CA PHE A 393 2.13 -11.98 -38.35
C PHE A 393 3.46 -11.44 -37.84
N ASP A 394 3.93 -10.33 -38.39
CA ASP A 394 5.18 -9.71 -37.93
C ASP A 394 4.97 -9.06 -36.55
N GLY A 395 5.73 -9.52 -35.56
CA GLY A 395 5.77 -8.99 -34.19
C GLY A 395 6.94 -8.01 -33.96
N GLY A 396 7.79 -7.79 -34.96
CA GLY A 396 8.98 -6.94 -34.85
C GLY A 396 10.21 -7.73 -34.40
N ASN A 397 11.05 -7.11 -33.56
CA ASN A 397 12.32 -7.67 -33.11
C ASN A 397 12.22 -8.14 -31.64
N GLN A 398 12.79 -9.31 -31.35
CA GLN A 398 12.90 -9.83 -30.01
C GLN A 398 13.96 -9.06 -29.22
N LYS A 399 13.56 -8.52 -28.07
CA LYS A 399 14.45 -7.79 -27.15
C LYS A 399 15.20 -8.73 -26.21
N VAL A 400 16.30 -8.24 -25.61
CA VAL A 400 16.96 -8.94 -24.50
C VAL A 400 16.00 -8.98 -23.29
N LYS A 401 15.93 -10.11 -22.57
CA LYS A 401 15.09 -10.24 -21.36
C LYS A 401 15.66 -9.42 -20.20
N ASP A 402 14.78 -9.06 -19.26
CA ASP A 402 15.16 -8.38 -18.03
C ASP A 402 16.15 -9.22 -17.19
N GLY A 403 16.98 -8.54 -16.41
CA GLY A 403 17.98 -9.18 -15.56
C GLY A 403 19.34 -9.41 -16.21
N LYS A 404 19.53 -8.97 -17.45
CA LYS A 404 20.77 -9.22 -18.22
C LYS A 404 21.71 -8.01 -18.25
N LEU A 405 23.01 -8.28 -18.14
CA LEU A 405 24.08 -7.30 -18.32
C LEU A 405 24.59 -7.34 -19.76
N LEU A 406 24.72 -6.17 -20.37
CA LEU A 406 25.18 -6.00 -21.75
C LEU A 406 26.35 -5.02 -21.80
N LYS A 407 27.28 -5.27 -22.72
CA LYS A 407 28.31 -4.30 -23.10
C LYS A 407 28.08 -3.85 -24.53
N SER A 408 28.06 -2.55 -24.72
CA SER A 408 27.95 -1.94 -26.05
C SER A 408 29.31 -1.90 -26.76
N PRO A 409 29.35 -1.67 -28.09
CA PRO A 409 30.61 -1.64 -28.85
C PRO A 409 31.60 -0.56 -28.40
N ASP A 410 31.11 0.57 -27.87
CA ASP A 410 31.90 1.67 -27.30
C ASP A 410 32.31 1.41 -25.84
N GLY A 411 31.93 0.25 -25.29
CA GLY A 411 32.39 -0.23 -24.00
C GLY A 411 31.51 0.16 -22.82
N LEU A 412 30.39 0.86 -23.04
CA LEU A 412 29.44 1.18 -21.99
C LEU A 412 28.69 -0.08 -21.52
N ILE A 413 28.48 -0.18 -20.20
CA ILE A 413 27.83 -1.32 -19.57
C ILE A 413 26.39 -0.95 -19.21
N TYR A 414 25.46 -1.81 -19.54
CA TYR A 414 24.03 -1.64 -19.28
C TYR A 414 23.46 -2.84 -18.54
N PHE A 415 22.45 -2.59 -17.72
CA PHE A 415 21.57 -3.60 -17.15
C PHE A 415 20.17 -3.49 -17.77
N VAL A 416 19.59 -4.61 -18.21
CA VAL A 416 18.23 -4.65 -18.77
C VAL A 416 17.21 -4.75 -17.64
N SER A 417 16.37 -3.73 -17.47
CA SER A 417 15.33 -3.67 -16.43
C SER A 417 14.03 -3.12 -17.02
N LYS A 418 12.92 -3.84 -16.86
CA LYS A 418 11.60 -3.50 -17.42
C LYS A 418 11.66 -3.19 -18.92
N GLY A 419 12.49 -3.92 -19.65
CA GLY A 419 12.71 -3.77 -21.09
C GLY A 419 13.59 -2.56 -21.49
N ALA A 420 14.10 -1.77 -20.55
CA ALA A 420 14.98 -0.63 -20.78
C ALA A 420 16.46 -0.96 -20.48
N LEU A 421 17.40 -0.28 -21.16
CA LEU A 421 18.82 -0.34 -20.81
C LEU A 421 19.16 0.75 -19.80
N ARG A 422 19.61 0.34 -18.62
CA ARG A 422 20.06 1.23 -17.55
C ARG A 422 21.59 1.30 -17.57
N LEU A 423 22.16 2.44 -17.93
CA LEU A 423 23.61 2.63 -17.99
C LEU A 423 24.23 2.49 -16.59
N ILE A 424 25.35 1.77 -16.46
CA ILE A 424 26.16 1.74 -15.24
C ILE A 424 27.35 2.68 -15.48
N PRO A 425 27.36 3.91 -14.92
CA PRO A 425 28.29 4.95 -15.35
C PRO A 425 29.75 4.66 -15.05
N THR A 426 30.04 3.97 -13.95
CA THR A 426 31.41 3.72 -13.50
C THR A 426 31.66 2.25 -13.15
N PRO A 427 32.91 1.77 -13.26
CA PRO A 427 33.29 0.46 -12.75
C PRO A 427 33.00 0.30 -11.25
N SER A 428 33.10 1.37 -10.46
CA SER A 428 32.75 1.33 -9.03
C SER A 428 31.26 1.04 -8.83
N ASP A 429 30.38 1.72 -9.58
CA ASP A 429 28.94 1.44 -9.55
C ASP A 429 28.68 -0.02 -9.90
N PHE A 430 29.35 -0.55 -10.93
CA PHE A 430 29.21 -1.95 -11.31
C PHE A 430 29.62 -2.89 -10.18
N VAL A 431 30.82 -2.72 -9.61
CA VAL A 431 31.34 -3.60 -8.56
C VAL A 431 30.48 -3.52 -7.30
N SER A 432 30.03 -2.32 -6.93
CA SER A 432 29.15 -2.14 -5.77
C SER A 432 27.78 -2.80 -5.94
N LEU A 433 27.24 -2.79 -7.15
CA LEU A 433 25.97 -3.43 -7.45
C LEU A 433 26.18 -4.95 -7.63
N PHE A 434 26.95 -5.36 -8.63
CA PHE A 434 26.97 -6.74 -9.12
C PHE A 434 28.14 -7.59 -8.59
N GLY A 435 29.17 -6.96 -8.02
CA GLY A 435 30.43 -7.61 -7.68
C GLY A 435 31.43 -7.62 -8.84
N ASP A 436 32.72 -7.70 -8.52
CA ASP A 436 33.82 -7.73 -9.49
C ASP A 436 33.79 -8.99 -10.38
N ASN A 437 33.44 -10.13 -9.79
CA ASN A 437 33.33 -11.42 -10.47
C ASN A 437 32.30 -11.44 -11.61
N LYS A 438 31.35 -10.51 -11.66
CA LYS A 438 30.37 -10.40 -12.74
C LYS A 438 30.91 -9.70 -13.98
N TRP A 439 32.07 -9.07 -13.90
CA TRP A 439 32.62 -8.32 -15.04
C TRP A 439 32.86 -9.22 -16.27
N ASP A 440 33.29 -10.46 -16.02
CA ASP A 440 33.62 -11.44 -17.07
C ASP A 440 32.37 -12.11 -17.69
N THR A 441 31.19 -11.94 -17.09
CA THR A 441 29.94 -12.53 -17.61
C THR A 441 29.24 -11.61 -18.61
N ILE A 442 29.68 -10.35 -18.73
CA ILE A 442 29.03 -9.36 -19.58
C ILE A 442 29.29 -9.67 -21.05
N LYS A 443 28.21 -9.94 -21.80
CA LYS A 443 28.28 -10.17 -23.23
C LYS A 443 28.29 -8.84 -23.99
N GLN A 444 29.28 -8.66 -24.86
CA GLN A 444 29.27 -7.56 -25.81
C GLN A 444 28.25 -7.83 -26.91
N VAL A 445 27.42 -6.83 -27.24
CA VAL A 445 26.38 -6.92 -28.27
C VAL A 445 26.56 -5.82 -29.31
N SER A 446 25.99 -6.00 -30.51
CA SER A 446 25.98 -4.99 -31.55
C SER A 446 25.13 -3.75 -31.19
N GLN A 447 25.39 -2.63 -31.88
CA GLN A 447 24.59 -1.42 -31.70
C GLN A 447 23.12 -1.63 -32.08
N ASP A 448 22.84 -2.51 -33.04
CA ASP A 448 21.46 -2.85 -33.42
C ASP A 448 20.70 -3.49 -32.25
N VAL A 449 21.35 -4.36 -31.47
CA VAL A 449 20.78 -4.95 -30.26
C VAL A 449 20.58 -3.91 -29.16
N ILE A 450 21.53 -2.99 -28.97
CA ILE A 450 21.36 -1.85 -28.04
C ILE A 450 20.14 -1.01 -28.43
N ASN A 451 19.96 -0.74 -29.72
CA ASN A 451 18.86 0.08 -30.25
C ASN A 451 17.48 -0.59 -30.15
N LEU A 452 17.38 -1.89 -29.81
CA LEU A 452 16.10 -2.55 -29.54
C LEU A 452 15.44 -2.05 -28.25
N HIS A 453 16.21 -1.40 -27.39
CA HIS A 453 15.80 -0.94 -26.07
C HIS A 453 15.80 0.57 -25.97
N ALA A 454 14.86 1.11 -25.19
CA ALA A 454 14.96 2.50 -24.75
C ALA A 454 16.08 2.61 -23.70
N ILE A 455 16.82 3.72 -23.72
CA ILE A 455 17.76 4.04 -22.64
C ILE A 455 16.98 4.60 -21.46
N GLY A 456 17.13 3.98 -20.30
CA GLY A 456 16.59 4.44 -19.02
C GLY A 456 17.65 5.14 -18.17
N GLU A 457 17.23 5.64 -17.00
CA GLU A 457 18.12 6.38 -16.09
C GLU A 457 19.37 5.56 -15.69
N PRO A 458 20.55 6.15 -15.51
CA PRO A 458 21.71 5.38 -15.08
C PRO A 458 21.54 4.75 -13.68
N LEU A 459 22.19 3.62 -13.44
CA LEU A 459 22.31 2.98 -12.13
C LEU A 459 23.56 3.49 -11.44
N LYS A 460 23.38 4.17 -10.30
CA LYS A 460 24.47 4.56 -9.41
C LYS A 460 24.33 3.81 -8.09
N ALA A 461 25.43 3.38 -7.51
CA ALA A 461 25.38 2.84 -6.16
C ALA A 461 25.08 3.99 -5.17
N SER A 462 23.95 3.93 -4.47
CA SER A 462 23.65 4.90 -3.40
C SER A 462 24.53 4.62 -2.19
N ALA A 463 25.69 5.26 -2.12
CA ALA A 463 26.56 5.25 -0.96
C ALA A 463 25.96 6.12 0.14
N TYR A 464 25.09 5.55 0.98
CA TYR A 464 24.89 6.07 2.33
C TYR A 464 25.40 5.03 3.32
N GLU A 465 26.54 5.35 3.93
CA GLU A 465 27.06 4.61 5.08
C GLU A 465 25.98 4.53 6.16
N ARG A 466 25.40 3.34 6.33
CA ARG A 466 24.85 2.95 7.63
C ARG A 466 26.06 2.71 8.51
N ASN A 467 26.39 3.69 9.37
CA ASN A 467 27.39 3.62 10.44
C ASN A 467 27.99 2.21 10.63
N SER A 468 29.09 1.95 9.93
CA SER A 468 30.02 0.90 10.29
C SER A 468 30.70 1.38 11.56
N GLY A 469 30.19 0.95 12.72
CA GLY A 469 30.97 0.96 13.93
C GLY A 469 32.14 0.01 13.74
N GLN A 470 33.32 0.55 13.41
CA GLN A 470 34.59 -0.15 13.55
C GLN A 470 34.72 -0.64 14.99
N ALA A 471 34.73 -1.96 15.17
CA ALA A 471 35.50 -2.59 16.23
C ALA A 471 36.66 -3.32 15.54
N ALA A 472 37.85 -2.74 15.64
CA ALA A 472 39.08 -3.45 15.35
C ALA A 472 39.21 -4.66 16.28
N ALA A 473 39.50 -5.81 15.68
CA ALA A 473 40.18 -6.99 16.21
C ALA A 473 39.98 -7.38 17.69
N ASN A 474 39.26 -8.48 17.91
CA ASN A 474 39.65 -9.68 18.70
C ASN A 474 38.42 -10.32 19.39
N ASN A 475 38.06 -11.54 18.98
CA ASN A 475 37.24 -12.48 19.79
C ASN A 475 38.18 -13.25 20.77
N PRO A 476 37.72 -13.92 21.86
CA PRO A 476 36.34 -14.40 22.16
C PRO A 476 35.86 -14.35 23.64
N ALA A 477 34.53 -14.50 23.87
CA ALA A 477 33.86 -15.43 24.82
C ALA A 477 32.39 -15.00 25.12
N PRO A 478 31.44 -15.94 25.38
CA PRO A 478 29.99 -15.68 25.30
C PRO A 478 29.44 -14.97 26.55
N THR A 479 28.49 -14.06 26.35
CA THR A 479 27.79 -13.34 27.44
C THR A 479 26.30 -13.74 27.54
N PRO A 480 25.68 -13.56 28.72
CA PRO A 480 24.37 -14.15 29.09
C PRO A 480 23.20 -13.54 28.30
N PRO A 481 22.01 -14.18 28.30
CA PRO A 481 20.86 -13.68 27.55
C PRO A 481 20.51 -12.27 27.99
N THR A 482 20.48 -11.35 27.02
CA THR A 482 20.19 -9.94 27.22
C THR A 482 18.73 -9.77 27.66
N PRO A 483 18.43 -8.90 28.65
CA PRO A 483 17.04 -8.66 29.07
C PRO A 483 16.20 -8.14 27.90
N ILE A 484 14.99 -8.70 27.74
CA ILE A 484 14.05 -8.31 26.67
C ILE A 484 13.68 -6.83 26.86
N VAL A 485 14.11 -5.99 25.93
CA VAL A 485 13.74 -4.59 25.86
C VAL A 485 12.39 -4.52 25.16
N TYR A 486 11.31 -4.24 25.89
CA TYR A 486 9.99 -4.05 25.31
C TYR A 486 9.90 -2.68 24.63
N LYS A 487 9.57 -2.65 23.33
CA LYS A 487 9.21 -1.43 22.59
C LYS A 487 8.03 -1.74 21.69
N THR A 488 7.09 -0.81 21.55
CA THR A 488 5.96 -0.97 20.64
C THR A 488 5.89 0.19 19.66
N LEU A 489 5.24 -0.06 18.53
CA LEU A 489 4.84 0.99 17.58
C LEU A 489 3.34 0.86 17.35
N TRP A 490 2.58 1.94 17.54
CA TRP A 490 1.18 1.97 17.10
C TRP A 490 1.10 1.87 15.58
N VAL A 491 0.25 0.96 15.07
CA VAL A 491 0.10 0.66 13.64
C VAL A 491 -1.24 1.14 13.11
N ALA A 492 -2.31 0.79 13.81
CA ALA A 492 -3.68 1.10 13.39
C ALA A 492 -4.63 1.03 14.57
N SER A 493 -5.75 1.75 14.46
CA SER A 493 -6.86 1.69 15.39
C SER A 493 -8.18 1.67 14.62
N GLU A 494 -9.09 0.81 15.05
CA GLU A 494 -10.46 0.76 14.58
C GLU A 494 -11.34 1.22 15.75
N VAL A 495 -11.41 2.53 15.96
CA VAL A 495 -12.23 3.16 17.01
C VAL A 495 -13.35 3.95 16.33
N PRO A 496 -14.63 3.62 16.57
CA PRO A 496 -15.74 4.40 16.03
C PRO A 496 -15.68 5.86 16.49
N PRO A 497 -15.90 6.85 15.61
CA PRO A 497 -15.89 8.26 16.00
C PRO A 497 -17.12 8.64 16.85
N VAL A 498 -18.18 7.83 16.80
CA VAL A 498 -19.43 8.05 17.54
C VAL A 498 -19.85 6.79 18.27
N PHE A 499 -20.14 6.93 19.57
CA PHE A 499 -20.65 5.89 20.44
C PHE A 499 -22.07 6.23 20.87
N LEU A 500 -22.95 5.23 20.91
CA LEU A 500 -24.26 5.35 21.54
C LEU A 500 -24.18 4.93 23.00
N THR A 501 -24.82 5.69 23.90
CA THR A 501 -24.73 5.44 25.36
C THR A 501 -25.24 4.06 25.80
N THR A 502 -25.99 3.40 24.93
CA THR A 502 -26.67 2.12 25.13
C THR A 502 -26.00 0.96 24.43
N LYS A 503 -24.96 1.20 23.61
CA LYS A 503 -24.36 0.18 22.75
C LYS A 503 -22.92 -0.13 23.14
N SER A 504 -22.59 -1.41 23.14
CA SER A 504 -21.20 -1.88 23.25
C SER A 504 -20.57 -1.94 21.85
N TYR A 505 -19.35 -1.43 21.74
CA TYR A 505 -18.57 -1.43 20.51
C TYR A 505 -17.30 -2.27 20.69
N SER A 506 -16.96 -3.03 19.66
CA SER A 506 -15.65 -3.66 19.56
C SER A 506 -14.65 -2.62 19.03
N VAL A 507 -13.60 -2.37 19.79
CA VAL A 507 -12.50 -1.48 19.43
C VAL A 507 -11.24 -2.31 19.28
N LYS A 508 -10.56 -2.15 18.15
CA LYS A 508 -9.35 -2.91 17.83
C LYS A 508 -8.15 -1.98 17.74
N LEU A 509 -7.08 -2.33 18.42
CA LEU A 509 -5.81 -1.61 18.36
C LEU A 509 -4.70 -2.55 17.91
N THR A 510 -3.93 -2.10 16.93
CA THR A 510 -2.82 -2.87 16.38
C THR A 510 -1.52 -2.17 16.74
N PHE A 511 -0.62 -2.88 17.41
CA PHE A 511 0.72 -2.40 17.75
C PHE A 511 1.77 -3.40 17.27
N LYS A 512 2.85 -2.94 16.65
CA LYS A 512 3.96 -3.78 16.22
C LYS A 512 4.94 -3.98 17.36
N ASN A 513 5.36 -5.21 17.62
CA ASN A 513 6.48 -5.46 18.53
C ASN A 513 7.77 -4.91 17.89
N LYS A 514 8.42 -3.96 18.55
CA LYS A 514 9.70 -3.35 18.16
C LYS A 514 10.79 -3.56 19.22
N GLY A 515 10.51 -4.43 20.18
CA GLY A 515 11.42 -4.79 21.24
C GLY A 515 12.62 -5.58 20.73
N SER A 516 13.53 -5.93 21.63
CA SER A 516 14.70 -6.74 21.29
C SER A 516 14.40 -8.22 21.14
N ASP A 517 13.20 -8.67 21.51
CA ASP A 517 12.75 -10.07 21.41
C ASP A 517 11.22 -10.18 21.32
N SER A 518 10.72 -11.39 21.05
CA SER A 518 9.30 -11.74 21.04
C SER A 518 8.65 -11.40 22.39
N TRP A 519 7.47 -10.77 22.36
CA TRP A 519 6.66 -10.65 23.57
C TRP A 519 6.07 -12.02 23.86
N PRO A 520 6.29 -12.60 25.05
CA PRO A 520 5.71 -13.90 25.36
C PRO A 520 4.19 -13.82 25.42
N ALA A 521 3.51 -14.95 25.24
CA ALA A 521 2.06 -15.04 25.38
C ALA A 521 1.62 -14.51 26.75
N GLY A 522 0.70 -13.55 26.77
CA GLY A 522 0.29 -12.84 28.00
C GLY A 522 1.39 -12.00 28.69
N GLY A 523 2.52 -11.77 28.02
CA GLY A 523 3.66 -10.97 28.50
C GLY A 523 3.42 -9.47 28.46
N VAL A 524 2.42 -9.02 27.70
CA VAL A 524 1.98 -7.63 27.63
C VAL A 524 0.45 -7.53 27.62
N TYR A 525 -0.08 -6.39 28.05
CA TYR A 525 -1.52 -6.08 27.99
C TYR A 525 -1.74 -4.61 27.63
N ALA A 526 -2.80 -4.33 26.87
CA ALA A 526 -3.24 -2.98 26.60
C ALA A 526 -4.28 -2.55 27.66
N LYS A 527 -4.26 -1.28 28.04
CA LYS A 527 -5.17 -0.68 29.02
C LYS A 527 -5.76 0.61 28.44
N LEU A 528 -7.06 0.79 28.61
CA LEU A 528 -7.77 2.04 28.41
C LEU A 528 -7.70 2.84 29.71
N GLU A 529 -6.88 3.89 29.76
CA GLU A 529 -6.60 4.63 30.99
C GLU A 529 -7.85 5.27 31.59
N SER A 530 -8.73 5.81 30.75
CA SER A 530 -9.91 6.56 31.17
C SER A 530 -11.01 5.69 31.82
N PHE A 531 -11.01 4.37 31.57
CA PHE A 531 -12.09 3.45 31.99
C PHE A 531 -11.60 2.18 32.69
N GLY A 532 -10.28 1.98 32.77
CA GLY A 532 -9.66 0.84 33.46
C GLY A 532 -9.77 -0.51 32.73
N SER A 533 -10.43 -0.59 31.58
CA SER A 533 -10.55 -1.82 30.79
C SER A 533 -9.18 -2.28 30.26
N THR A 534 -8.92 -3.59 30.25
CA THR A 534 -7.67 -4.17 29.74
C THR A 534 -7.91 -5.27 28.71
N ALA A 535 -7.02 -5.40 27.73
CA ALA A 535 -7.00 -6.47 26.74
C ALA A 535 -5.64 -7.18 26.76
N LYS A 536 -5.65 -8.52 26.74
CA LYS A 536 -4.43 -9.36 26.73
C LYS A 536 -4.32 -10.11 25.40
N LEU A 537 -3.10 -10.51 25.06
CA LEU A 537 -2.82 -11.31 23.87
C LEU A 537 -2.79 -12.80 24.22
N PRO A 538 -3.42 -13.67 23.41
CA PRO A 538 -3.44 -15.11 23.67
C PRO A 538 -2.12 -15.80 23.30
N ASP A 539 -1.39 -15.28 22.32
CA ASP A 539 -0.17 -15.86 21.77
C ASP A 539 1.04 -14.93 21.89
N ALA A 540 2.24 -15.49 21.70
CA ALA A 540 3.48 -14.72 21.66
C ALA A 540 3.57 -13.88 20.36
N ILE A 541 4.16 -12.69 20.44
CA ILE A 541 4.30 -11.77 19.30
C ILE A 541 5.77 -11.56 18.96
N PRO A 542 6.27 -12.17 17.88
CA PRO A 542 7.66 -11.99 17.43
C PRO A 542 7.99 -10.53 17.11
N VAL A 543 9.28 -10.18 17.15
CA VAL A 543 9.74 -8.83 16.77
C VAL A 543 9.33 -8.55 15.33
N GLY A 544 8.79 -7.37 15.09
CA GLY A 544 8.28 -6.96 13.79
C GLY A 544 6.91 -7.52 13.43
N ILE A 545 6.22 -8.22 14.34
CA ILE A 545 4.85 -8.69 14.12
C ILE A 545 3.85 -7.80 14.86
N ASN A 546 2.66 -7.68 14.26
CA ASN A 546 1.55 -6.88 14.81
C ASN A 546 0.81 -7.67 15.91
N ALA A 547 0.78 -7.11 17.10
CA ALA A 547 -0.12 -7.48 18.19
C ALA A 547 -1.46 -6.77 18.04
N ILE A 548 -2.56 -7.50 18.20
CA ILE A 548 -3.92 -6.97 18.07
C ILE A 548 -4.63 -7.07 19.43
N PHE A 549 -4.99 -5.93 20.00
CA PHE A 549 -5.76 -5.85 21.23
C PHE A 549 -7.21 -5.49 20.92
N ASN A 550 -8.14 -6.32 21.37
CA ASN A 550 -9.57 -6.10 21.22
C ASN A 550 -10.19 -5.67 22.55
N PHE A 551 -10.88 -4.54 22.54
CA PHE A 551 -11.64 -4.00 23.67
C PHE A 551 -13.14 -4.07 23.35
N SER A 552 -13.95 -4.41 24.34
CA SER A 552 -15.40 -4.22 24.29
C SER A 552 -15.74 -3.01 25.16
N LEU A 553 -16.17 -1.91 24.54
CA LEU A 553 -16.39 -0.63 25.21
C LEU A 553 -17.86 -0.22 25.16
N GLN A 554 -18.41 0.12 26.32
CA GLN A 554 -19.71 0.77 26.46
C GLN A 554 -19.52 2.10 27.20
N LEU A 555 -19.74 3.20 26.49
CA LEU A 555 -19.58 4.54 27.05
C LEU A 555 -20.93 5.09 27.46
N THR A 556 -21.23 5.19 28.76
CA THR A 556 -22.59 5.49 29.26
C THR A 556 -22.89 6.98 29.44
N THR A 557 -21.88 7.85 29.38
CA THR A 557 -22.03 9.30 29.62
C THR A 557 -22.01 10.06 28.30
N ALA A 558 -23.06 10.81 27.98
CA ALA A 558 -23.11 11.61 26.75
C ALA A 558 -22.12 12.79 26.78
N GLY A 559 -21.58 13.16 25.62
CA GLY A 559 -20.58 14.23 25.46
C GLY A 559 -19.36 13.77 24.68
N LYS A 560 -18.44 14.71 24.41
CA LYS A 560 -17.12 14.38 23.87
C LYS A 560 -16.28 13.71 24.94
N GLN A 561 -15.60 12.62 24.59
CA GLN A 561 -14.74 11.89 25.50
C GLN A 561 -13.42 11.54 24.84
N THR A 562 -12.33 11.66 25.59
CA THR A 562 -10.99 11.27 25.14
C THR A 562 -10.65 9.88 25.64
N LEU A 563 -10.41 8.96 24.71
CA LEU A 563 -9.94 7.61 24.99
C LEU A 563 -8.42 7.58 24.85
N VAL A 564 -7.73 7.11 25.89
CA VAL A 564 -6.26 6.96 25.90
C VAL A 564 -5.93 5.49 26.16
N PHE A 565 -5.28 4.86 25.20
CA PHE A 565 -4.84 3.47 25.28
C PHE A 565 -3.33 3.42 25.41
N LYS A 566 -2.83 2.52 26.25
CA LYS A 566 -1.41 2.27 26.49
C LYS A 566 -1.15 0.78 26.64
N VAL A 567 0.05 0.32 26.29
CA VAL A 567 0.47 -1.07 26.48
C VAL A 567 1.49 -1.16 27.61
N TYR A 568 1.31 -2.18 28.45
CA TYR A 568 2.14 -2.46 29.61
C TYR A 568 2.69 -3.88 29.53
N THR A 569 3.84 -4.11 30.14
CA THR A 569 4.32 -5.47 30.42
C THR A 569 3.43 -6.13 31.48
N LYS A 570 3.50 -7.46 31.59
CA LYS A 570 2.77 -8.24 32.60
C LYS A 570 2.97 -7.73 34.03
N ASP A 571 4.16 -7.19 34.32
CA ASP A 571 4.53 -6.64 35.63
C ASP A 571 4.08 -5.18 35.81
N GLY A 572 3.34 -4.63 34.84
CA GLY A 572 2.76 -3.28 34.91
C GLY A 572 3.69 -2.16 34.47
N GLN A 573 4.84 -2.46 33.84
CA GLN A 573 5.70 -1.41 33.30
C GLN A 573 5.17 -0.89 31.97
N TYR A 574 5.07 0.44 31.84
CA TYR A 574 4.63 1.08 30.61
C TYR A 574 5.64 0.85 29.48
N ILE A 575 5.16 0.40 28.32
CA ILE A 575 6.01 0.20 27.15
C ILE A 575 5.99 1.46 26.30
N ALA A 576 7.15 2.10 26.13
CA ALA A 576 7.28 3.32 25.34
C ALA A 576 6.87 3.10 23.88
N GLY A 577 6.21 4.10 23.28
CA GLY A 577 5.68 4.06 21.90
C GLY A 577 4.29 3.45 21.74
N SER A 578 3.67 3.00 22.84
CA SER A 578 2.37 2.32 22.84
C SER A 578 1.15 3.20 23.12
N MET A 579 1.33 4.50 23.27
CA MET A 579 0.21 5.41 23.54
C MET A 579 -0.55 5.72 22.25
N TYR A 580 -1.85 5.48 22.27
CA TYR A 580 -2.79 5.91 21.25
C TYR A 580 -3.92 6.69 21.91
N GLN A 581 -4.22 7.88 21.39
CA GLN A 581 -5.26 8.76 21.92
C GLN A 581 -6.22 9.19 20.81
N THR A 582 -7.53 9.19 21.12
CA THR A 582 -8.57 9.61 20.18
C THR A 582 -9.76 10.24 20.92
N GLU A 583 -10.44 11.18 20.27
CA GLU A 583 -11.67 11.80 20.78
C GLU A 583 -12.88 11.13 20.11
N VAL A 584 -13.88 10.76 20.92
CA VAL A 584 -15.12 10.15 20.44
C VAL A 584 -16.32 10.96 20.93
N SER A 585 -17.36 11.02 20.10
CA SER A 585 -18.63 11.64 20.47
C SER A 585 -19.58 10.60 21.01
N VAL A 586 -19.92 10.68 22.30
CA VAL A 586 -20.90 9.78 22.91
C VAL A 586 -22.26 10.47 22.90
N ILE A 587 -23.24 9.90 22.20
CA ILE A 587 -24.58 10.48 22.10
C ILE A 587 -25.63 9.52 22.63
N ALA A 588 -26.65 10.06 23.30
CA ALA A 588 -27.81 9.27 23.66
C ALA A 588 -28.62 8.96 22.40
N PRO A 589 -29.07 7.70 22.19
CA PRO A 589 -29.88 7.35 21.04
C PRO A 589 -31.12 8.26 20.97
N VAL A 590 -31.38 8.81 19.78
CA VAL A 590 -32.51 9.72 19.58
C VAL A 590 -33.84 8.98 19.39
N TYR A 591 -33.78 7.70 19.03
CA TYR A 591 -34.93 6.80 18.93
C TYR A 591 -34.87 5.75 20.03
N GLN A 592 -35.77 5.85 21.02
CA GLN A 592 -35.85 4.94 22.15
C GLN A 592 -37.29 4.58 22.43
N ALA A 593 -37.50 3.36 22.91
CA ALA A 593 -38.78 2.76 23.24
C ALA A 593 -38.72 2.09 24.61
N GLU A 594 -39.83 2.10 25.35
CA GLU A 594 -40.01 1.34 26.58
C GLU A 594 -41.14 0.31 26.42
N ILE A 595 -40.94 -0.93 26.84
CA ILE A 595 -42.00 -1.95 26.85
C ILE A 595 -42.94 -1.65 28.03
N VAL A 596 -44.11 -1.07 27.74
CA VAL A 596 -45.12 -0.74 28.75
C VAL A 596 -45.95 -1.97 29.12
N LYS A 597 -46.28 -2.80 28.14
CA LYS A 597 -47.12 -3.99 28.34
C LYS A 597 -46.82 -5.05 27.28
N SER A 598 -46.76 -6.31 27.68
CA SER A 598 -46.60 -7.45 26.79
C SER A 598 -47.39 -8.64 27.33
N ASN A 599 -48.00 -9.43 26.45
CA ASN A 599 -48.61 -10.72 26.78
C ASN A 599 -47.83 -11.91 26.18
N LEU A 600 -46.54 -11.72 25.83
CA LEU A 600 -45.70 -12.81 25.34
C LEU A 600 -45.72 -13.98 26.34
N PRO A 601 -46.09 -15.20 25.90
CA PRO A 601 -46.25 -16.33 26.80
C PRO A 601 -44.89 -16.91 27.20
N VAL A 602 -44.75 -17.34 28.45
CA VAL A 602 -43.59 -18.12 28.91
C VAL A 602 -43.62 -19.57 28.39
N ALA A 603 -44.80 -20.09 28.06
CA ALA A 603 -44.98 -21.41 27.47
C ALA A 603 -46.20 -21.48 26.54
N VAL A 604 -46.12 -22.32 25.50
CA VAL A 604 -47.18 -22.60 24.54
C VAL A 604 -47.26 -24.10 24.26
N LYS A 605 -48.38 -24.60 23.71
CA LYS A 605 -48.49 -25.99 23.28
C LYS A 605 -48.31 -26.14 21.77
N ASN A 606 -47.61 -27.19 21.34
CA ASN A 606 -47.45 -27.53 19.93
C ASN A 606 -48.74 -28.05 19.25
N LYS A 607 -49.82 -28.24 20.03
CA LYS A 607 -51.17 -28.52 19.54
C LYS A 607 -52.00 -27.27 19.29
N TRP A 608 -51.62 -26.12 19.87
CA TRP A 608 -52.32 -24.86 19.61
C TRP A 608 -52.10 -24.41 18.17
N SER A 609 -53.14 -23.88 17.53
CA SER A 609 -53.02 -23.40 16.15
C SER A 609 -52.24 -22.10 16.09
N ARG A 610 -52.66 -21.10 16.87
CA ARG A 610 -52.05 -19.75 16.97
C ARG A 610 -52.21 -19.19 18.38
N VAL A 611 -51.29 -18.30 18.76
CA VAL A 611 -51.37 -17.51 20.00
C VAL A 611 -51.34 -16.03 19.65
N ASN A 612 -52.33 -15.26 20.10
CA ASN A 612 -52.42 -13.83 19.84
C ASN A 612 -51.52 -13.04 20.79
N ILE A 613 -50.64 -12.23 20.22
CA ILE A 613 -49.69 -11.38 20.93
C ILE A 613 -50.10 -9.91 20.79
N THR A 614 -49.96 -9.16 21.87
CA THR A 614 -50.12 -7.72 21.94
C THR A 614 -48.99 -7.14 22.77
N ILE A 615 -48.24 -6.22 22.17
CA ILE A 615 -47.12 -5.53 22.80
C ILE A 615 -47.37 -4.02 22.67
N THR A 616 -47.27 -3.31 23.78
CA THR A 616 -47.39 -1.85 23.86
C THR A 616 -46.02 -1.25 24.18
N LEU A 617 -45.52 -0.41 23.29
CA LEU A 617 -44.21 0.24 23.39
C LEU A 617 -44.38 1.75 23.46
N LYS A 618 -43.78 2.43 24.42
CA LYS A 618 -43.80 3.90 24.53
C LYS A 618 -42.58 4.50 23.87
N ASN A 619 -42.74 5.54 23.05
CA ASN A 619 -41.62 6.32 22.53
C ASN A 619 -41.01 7.16 23.66
N THR A 620 -39.82 6.78 24.12
CA THR A 620 -39.03 7.49 25.13
C THR A 620 -37.88 8.28 24.51
N GLY A 621 -37.75 8.24 23.17
CA GLY A 621 -36.75 8.98 22.42
C GLY A 621 -37.06 10.47 22.29
N ARG A 622 -36.19 11.17 21.56
CA ARG A 622 -36.33 12.60 21.25
C ARG A 622 -36.98 12.86 19.89
N GLU A 623 -37.08 11.83 19.05
CA GLU A 623 -37.56 11.92 17.68
C GLU A 623 -38.87 11.14 17.46
N VAL A 624 -39.62 11.52 16.43
CA VAL A 624 -40.88 10.86 16.05
C VAL A 624 -40.66 9.54 15.31
N TRP A 625 -41.50 8.55 15.58
CA TRP A 625 -41.55 7.30 14.78
C TRP A 625 -42.62 7.39 13.70
N THR A 626 -42.35 6.78 12.54
CA THR A 626 -43.33 6.65 11.46
C THR A 626 -44.12 5.35 11.67
N ARG A 627 -45.41 5.46 12.04
CA ARG A 627 -46.20 4.31 12.54
C ARG A 627 -46.14 3.07 11.65
N ARG A 628 -46.50 3.20 10.36
CA ARG A 628 -46.55 2.07 9.40
C ARG A 628 -45.17 1.66 8.85
N LYS A 629 -44.12 2.36 9.25
CA LYS A 629 -42.73 2.05 8.88
C LYS A 629 -41.91 1.53 10.06
N THR A 630 -42.48 1.58 11.26
CA THR A 630 -41.93 1.04 12.50
C THR A 630 -42.38 -0.41 12.65
N GLY A 631 -41.48 -1.34 12.34
CA GLY A 631 -41.70 -2.78 12.41
C GLY A 631 -41.13 -3.38 13.68
N LEU A 632 -41.93 -4.19 14.37
CA LEU A 632 -41.53 -5.02 15.49
C LEU A 632 -41.08 -6.37 14.95
N LYS A 633 -39.79 -6.68 15.09
CA LYS A 633 -39.18 -7.92 14.66
C LYS A 633 -39.16 -8.94 15.78
N LEU A 634 -39.45 -10.20 15.44
CA LEU A 634 -39.31 -11.33 16.35
C LEU A 634 -38.44 -12.39 15.68
N LEU A 635 -37.28 -12.65 16.27
CA LEU A 635 -36.23 -13.51 15.73
C LEU A 635 -35.86 -14.60 16.75
N THR A 636 -35.10 -15.60 16.33
CA THR A 636 -34.51 -16.57 17.26
C THR A 636 -33.51 -15.87 18.19
N GLY A 637 -33.13 -16.54 19.28
CA GLY A 637 -32.05 -16.12 20.17
C GLY A 637 -30.70 -15.87 19.49
N THR A 638 -30.50 -16.37 18.26
CA THR A 638 -29.31 -16.23 17.43
C THR A 638 -29.51 -15.35 16.19
N ASN A 639 -30.56 -14.51 16.16
CA ASN A 639 -30.86 -13.58 15.07
C ASN A 639 -31.27 -14.25 13.73
N GLY A 640 -31.83 -15.46 13.80
CA GLY A 640 -32.40 -16.19 12.67
C GLY A 640 -33.93 -16.06 12.58
N ILE A 641 -34.52 -16.68 11.55
CA ILE A 641 -35.98 -16.68 11.32
C ILE A 641 -36.67 -17.36 12.51
N SER A 642 -37.67 -16.68 13.09
CA SER A 642 -38.42 -17.23 14.22
C SER A 642 -39.18 -18.50 13.82
N PRO A 643 -39.12 -19.58 14.62
CA PRO A 643 -39.91 -20.78 14.38
C PRO A 643 -41.42 -20.53 14.55
N PHE A 644 -41.79 -19.43 15.22
CA PHE A 644 -43.16 -19.01 15.41
C PHE A 644 -43.73 -18.19 14.23
N TYR A 645 -42.98 -18.04 13.14
CA TYR A 645 -43.38 -17.28 11.96
C TYR A 645 -44.76 -17.72 11.44
N ASP A 646 -45.68 -16.76 11.37
CA ASP A 646 -47.01 -16.95 10.80
C ASP A 646 -47.14 -16.19 9.49
N SER A 647 -46.97 -16.90 8.36
CA SER A 647 -47.06 -16.33 7.02
C SER A 647 -48.43 -15.73 6.67
N SER A 648 -49.47 -15.99 7.47
CA SER A 648 -50.81 -15.43 7.27
C SER A 648 -51.05 -14.09 7.98
N ASP A 649 -50.11 -13.65 8.83
CA ASP A 649 -50.27 -12.47 9.68
C ASP A 649 -49.02 -11.57 9.70
N TRP A 650 -47.82 -12.15 9.76
CA TRP A 650 -46.58 -11.38 9.82
C TRP A 650 -46.33 -10.61 8.53
N VAL A 651 -45.74 -9.41 8.67
CA VAL A 651 -45.39 -8.54 7.53
C VAL A 651 -44.31 -9.17 6.65
N SER A 652 -43.34 -9.84 7.27
CA SER A 652 -42.29 -10.62 6.62
C SER A 652 -41.78 -11.71 7.55
N LYS A 653 -40.84 -12.55 7.09
CA LYS A 653 -40.25 -13.62 7.91
C LYS A 653 -39.56 -13.14 9.20
N ASP A 654 -39.16 -11.87 9.24
CA ASP A 654 -38.48 -11.24 10.38
C ASP A 654 -39.31 -10.15 11.07
N VAL A 655 -40.29 -9.53 10.39
CA VAL A 655 -41.13 -8.46 10.93
C VAL A 655 -42.51 -9.02 11.30
N ALA A 656 -42.78 -9.15 12.60
CA ALA A 656 -44.02 -9.71 13.11
C ALA A 656 -45.20 -8.75 12.96
N ALA A 657 -45.01 -7.46 13.23
CA ALA A 657 -46.07 -6.46 13.12
C ALA A 657 -45.51 -5.06 12.84
N VAL A 658 -46.37 -4.17 12.34
CA VAL A 658 -46.18 -2.71 12.40
C VAL A 658 -47.13 -2.11 13.45
N ALA A 659 -46.85 -0.88 13.90
CA ALA A 659 -47.70 -0.23 14.88
C ALA A 659 -49.14 -0.01 14.34
N LEU A 660 -50.14 -0.44 15.10
CA LEU A 660 -51.57 -0.30 14.78
C LEU A 660 -52.17 0.97 15.38
N GLN A 661 -51.75 1.31 16.61
CA GLN A 661 -52.15 2.52 17.31
C GLN A 661 -50.91 3.38 17.60
N PRO A 662 -51.05 4.72 17.71
CA PRO A 662 -52.26 5.52 17.53
C PRO A 662 -52.69 5.63 16.04
N ALA A 663 -53.92 6.09 15.77
CA ALA A 663 -54.47 6.19 14.40
C ALA A 663 -53.82 7.28 13.52
N GLN A 664 -52.94 8.11 14.08
CA GLN A 664 -52.14 9.11 13.38
C GLN A 664 -50.88 8.52 12.71
N THR A 665 -50.26 9.30 11.81
CA THR A 665 -49.11 8.87 11.01
C THR A 665 -47.80 8.79 11.79
N GLN A 666 -47.69 9.54 12.89
CA GLN A 666 -46.48 9.67 13.70
C GLN A 666 -46.73 9.26 15.15
N ILE A 667 -45.74 8.65 15.79
CA ILE A 667 -45.73 8.37 17.23
C ILE A 667 -44.70 9.31 17.86
N LYS A 668 -45.19 10.34 18.56
CA LYS A 668 -44.36 11.39 19.15
C LYS A 668 -43.68 10.91 20.44
N PRO A 669 -42.56 11.55 20.86
CA PRO A 669 -42.02 11.35 22.20
C PRO A 669 -43.10 11.41 23.28
N GLY A 670 -43.15 10.39 24.14
CA GLY A 670 -44.14 10.21 25.19
C GLY A 670 -45.35 9.34 24.82
N GLU A 671 -45.64 9.13 23.53
CA GLU A 671 -46.80 8.35 23.08
C GLU A 671 -46.54 6.84 23.06
N SER A 672 -47.60 6.02 23.16
CA SER A 672 -47.50 4.56 23.06
C SER A 672 -48.01 4.03 21.71
N ALA A 673 -47.30 3.04 21.21
CA ALA A 673 -47.61 2.28 20.01
C ALA A 673 -47.99 0.84 20.36
N VAL A 674 -49.04 0.32 19.71
CA VAL A 674 -49.55 -1.03 19.94
C VAL A 674 -49.25 -1.91 18.73
N PHE A 675 -48.65 -3.06 18.97
CA PHE A 675 -48.31 -4.07 17.98
C PHE A 675 -49.10 -5.35 18.28
N GLN A 676 -49.73 -5.93 17.27
CA GLN A 676 -50.46 -7.19 17.40
C GLN A 676 -50.03 -8.14 16.30
N PHE A 677 -49.81 -9.41 16.66
CA PHE A 677 -49.46 -10.48 15.73
C PHE A 677 -49.75 -11.86 16.35
N THR A 678 -49.65 -12.92 15.56
CA THR A 678 -49.83 -14.31 16.00
C THR A 678 -48.51 -15.07 16.06
N LEU A 679 -48.37 -15.97 17.05
CA LEU A 679 -47.35 -17.03 17.03
C LEU A 679 -47.96 -18.31 16.47
N LYS A 680 -47.39 -18.87 15.41
CA LYS A 680 -47.78 -20.20 14.92
C LYS A 680 -47.01 -21.28 15.69
N THR A 681 -47.72 -22.09 16.47
CA THR A 681 -47.09 -23.10 17.36
C THR A 681 -47.35 -24.53 16.91
N LYS A 682 -48.35 -24.75 16.06
CA LYS A 682 -48.75 -26.09 15.63
C LYS A 682 -47.61 -26.82 14.92
N GLY A 683 -47.22 -27.98 15.43
CA GLY A 683 -46.20 -28.83 14.84
C GLY A 683 -44.75 -28.45 15.16
N LEU A 684 -44.53 -27.47 16.05
CA LEU A 684 -43.21 -27.21 16.59
C LEU A 684 -42.76 -28.35 17.50
N ALA A 685 -41.46 -28.65 17.47
CA ALA A 685 -40.87 -29.63 18.38
C ALA A 685 -40.99 -29.14 19.84
N LYS A 686 -41.06 -30.08 20.78
CA LYS A 686 -40.98 -29.76 22.21
C LYS A 686 -39.59 -29.22 22.52
N GLY A 687 -39.52 -28.10 23.24
CA GLY A 687 -38.23 -27.48 23.56
C GLY A 687 -38.35 -26.07 24.11
N VAL A 688 -37.22 -25.47 24.45
CA VAL A 688 -37.13 -24.06 24.84
C VAL A 688 -36.64 -23.26 23.66
N TYR A 689 -37.40 -22.24 23.28
CA TYR A 689 -37.12 -21.41 22.13
C TYR A 689 -36.75 -20.00 22.59
N PRO A 690 -35.46 -19.66 22.66
CA PRO A 690 -35.03 -18.30 22.93
C PRO A 690 -35.41 -17.39 21.75
N PHE A 691 -35.82 -16.17 22.05
CA PHE A 691 -36.19 -15.17 21.06
C PHE A 691 -35.54 -13.81 21.32
N ARG A 692 -35.47 -13.01 20.26
CA ARG A 692 -35.11 -11.58 20.31
C ARG A 692 -36.25 -10.76 19.72
N LEU A 693 -36.61 -9.69 20.43
CA LEU A 693 -37.59 -8.70 20.01
C LEU A 693 -36.86 -7.38 19.73
N SER A 694 -36.91 -6.87 18.50
CA SER A 694 -36.28 -5.58 18.14
C SER A 694 -37.26 -4.67 17.38
N LEU A 695 -37.01 -3.36 17.42
CA LEU A 695 -37.89 -2.37 16.79
C LEU A 695 -37.11 -1.58 15.74
N TRP A 696 -37.60 -1.55 14.50
CA TRP A 696 -36.87 -1.01 13.35
C TRP A 696 -37.73 -0.04 12.53
N MET A 697 -37.19 1.12 12.14
CA MET A 697 -37.84 2.06 11.22
C MET A 697 -37.29 1.91 9.81
N SER A 698 -38.13 1.40 8.92
CA SER A 698 -37.77 1.12 7.52
C SER A 698 -37.56 2.36 6.65
N ASP A 699 -38.24 3.48 6.92
CA ASP A 699 -38.13 4.72 6.15
C ASP A 699 -36.87 5.52 6.47
N LYS A 700 -36.40 5.45 7.72
CA LYS A 700 -35.17 6.10 8.16
C LYS A 700 -33.96 5.16 8.16
N ASN A 701 -34.19 3.85 7.97
CA ASN A 701 -33.17 2.81 8.09
C ASN A 701 -32.48 2.82 9.47
N GLU A 702 -33.28 2.98 10.54
CA GLU A 702 -32.81 3.23 11.91
C GLU A 702 -33.38 2.23 12.93
N LEU A 703 -32.56 1.86 13.93
CA LEU A 703 -32.98 1.05 15.06
C LEU A 703 -33.64 1.91 16.14
N ILE A 704 -34.71 1.40 16.76
CA ILE A 704 -35.29 1.99 17.96
C ILE A 704 -34.91 1.12 19.17
N TYR A 705 -34.18 1.70 20.12
CA TYR A 705 -33.67 1.01 21.29
C TYR A 705 -34.79 0.67 22.27
N LEU A 706 -35.02 -0.62 22.57
CA LEU A 706 -36.03 -1.10 23.50
C LEU A 706 -35.46 -1.23 24.91
N ASN A 707 -36.00 -0.49 25.89
CA ASN A 707 -35.51 -0.44 27.27
C ASN A 707 -33.98 -0.22 27.32
N ASN A 708 -33.46 0.72 26.52
CA ASN A 708 -32.03 1.00 26.35
C ASN A 708 -31.19 -0.13 25.74
N ASN A 709 -31.80 -1.10 25.06
CA ASN A 709 -31.10 -2.22 24.40
C ASN A 709 -31.48 -2.33 22.92
N ASP A 710 -30.61 -2.91 22.09
CA ASP A 710 -30.88 -3.15 20.66
C ASP A 710 -32.08 -4.11 20.46
N PHE A 711 -32.30 -5.00 21.42
CA PHE A 711 -33.40 -5.95 21.46
C PHE A 711 -33.71 -6.38 22.89
N TYR A 712 -34.93 -6.85 23.11
CA TYR A 712 -35.34 -7.55 24.32
C TYR A 712 -35.23 -9.07 24.08
N THR A 713 -34.66 -9.81 25.04
CA THR A 713 -34.58 -11.28 24.98
C THR A 713 -35.59 -11.93 25.91
N GLY A 714 -36.09 -13.08 25.49
CA GLY A 714 -36.86 -13.98 26.35
C GLY A 714 -36.85 -15.39 25.81
N GLU A 715 -37.58 -16.30 26.46
CA GLU A 715 -37.72 -17.68 26.03
C GLU A 715 -39.19 -18.09 26.05
N ILE A 716 -39.58 -18.93 25.08
CA ILE A 716 -40.89 -19.56 25.04
C ILE A 716 -40.68 -21.07 25.06
N ARG A 717 -41.18 -21.74 26.10
CA ARG A 717 -41.19 -23.20 26.16
C ARG A 717 -42.35 -23.75 25.33
N VAL A 718 -42.07 -24.68 24.43
CA VAL A 718 -43.09 -25.41 23.67
C VAL A 718 -43.31 -26.77 24.32
N ASP A 719 -44.52 -26.99 24.82
CA ASP A 719 -45.00 -28.22 25.43
C ASP A 719 -45.88 -29.03 24.44
N GLU A 720 -46.19 -30.27 24.79
CA GLU A 720 -47.11 -31.15 24.03
C GLU A 720 -48.60 -30.87 24.24
#